data_AF-A0A914LQR1-F1
#
_entry.id   AF-A0A914LQR1-F1
#
_cell.length_a   1.000
_cell.length_b   1.000
_cell.length_c   1.000
_cell.angle_alpha   90.00
_cell.angle_beta   90.00
_cell.angle_gamma   90.00
#
_symmetry.space_group_name_H-M   'P 1'
#
loop_
_entity.id
_entity.type
_entity.pdbx_description
1 polymer ?
#
loop_
_entity_poly.entity_id
_entity_poly.type
_entity_poly.pdbx_seq_one_letter_code
_entity_poly.pdbx_strand_id
1 'polypeptide(L)'
;MGASKSQDGSVIEPLAGVDSGSSRTVGGGGGKGISTLANEDVLSLLSAEAEEDEQRQRGEMMGESGAGSRIKRGCIPLRQLWQNDPLYTLYFEHMNKGRLKISLMCLVFLCLLVISAHAIVGNWLRFAFAVNLLVFLFVTTWRWRSPLFSWAVLISSLCLLILSPPTLVSLLAVLLLLLCYTAMPLQLRASLLAAFAISITSFAVRAIPFLLQTRENNNEELKPDDLRQLLIQIVFILAMNLNGMFIYIPTELVQRRTFRETRKSVENRIQLVRDNEKQENILLSVIPKHIANDMKKDIDRNEPDQQFRRIYIQKHSNISILFADICGFTNLASHCTAEDLVRTLNELFARFDTLAHENHCMRIKILGDCYYCVSGLPEPRSDHAICAVSMGLDMIHTIKLVRELYDVNVNMRVGIHSGKAHCGVLGLKKWQFDVWSNDVTLANHMESAGIPGRIHITEDTLEALQGTFKVIPGNGHERSKWLAEHGIKSTYLIVEGEEGREHSLQQQQSTFNRSTLSKELQLTGKMDRQGNPLRRELSRTINEDVNKYLERGIEAINKEAWRNAYCEPYLLVFKHAPMEQKFLQYKSNPSLLEITNLLWVFALCILALGIGGLAFADQLIAGGVAFVLLPLLLFLLLFRRFVKLPRRKRRHSGLRRIQKCLLVLLLFSVCAFFLSLRFALQPTPSKCEGKQLKNTELIFECALLLLLCVCSFQSILFLEKVFIAFLLCLPVLASIWMLNFPSLIPKDEQSQQQKTQEIIKENNLTTTTIKLLQQNYFLTQKICNENNSSIEPRILFTLVVFFAFILIALQSHRSELIARFDFIWKLQALSENAEVKKTYEQNRKVLENILPAHVAKHFLCAQPTKRSDLYSEGRENVCIIFVTITEFDKFYMEMDTNQEGRECIRVLNEIIGDFDNILSDPEFHCIEKIKTISTTFMAASGLTGSTCGSSHVVAVANFALALFSQLEEFNAHSFGNFNLRIGINVGPVVAGVIGTEKPHYDIWGNSVNVASRMDSSGVPGRIQVTEETKQILEREGFEFECRGEINVKGKGLMTTYFLKNPNGDFDDNISSLPLTKRRSSSAVPASGIHQQSNGVNNIQQQQPNGTI
;
A
#
# COMPACT_ATOMS: atom_id res chain seq x y z
N MET A 1 10.90 52.34 16.04
CA MET A 1 11.41 51.87 14.73
C MET A 1 11.84 50.42 14.89
N GLY A 2 11.42 49.54 13.98
CA GLY A 2 11.91 48.15 13.85
C GLY A 2 11.12 47.11 14.64
N ALA A 3 10.39 46.24 13.94
CA ALA A 3 9.48 45.22 14.47
C ALA A 3 10.03 43.80 14.30
N SER A 4 9.75 42.91 15.26
CA SER A 4 9.59 41.46 15.03
C SER A 4 8.60 40.88 16.05
N LYS A 5 7.48 40.35 15.55
CA LYS A 5 6.40 39.73 16.32
C LYS A 5 6.63 38.22 16.40
N SER A 6 6.43 37.69 17.60
CA SER A 6 6.21 36.29 17.94
C SER A 6 4.88 35.78 17.37
N GLN A 7 4.83 34.50 16.99
CA GLN A 7 3.60 33.75 16.80
C GLN A 7 3.76 32.33 17.39
N ASP A 8 2.82 32.01 18.27
CA ASP A 8 2.55 30.73 18.93
C ASP A 8 1.89 29.69 18.02
N GLY A 9 1.98 28.41 18.43
CA GLY A 9 0.87 27.46 18.33
C GLY A 9 1.00 26.31 17.32
N SER A 10 1.40 25.13 17.79
CA SER A 10 1.19 23.85 17.08
C SER A 10 0.42 22.86 17.96
N VAL A 11 -0.90 22.92 17.89
CA VAL A 11 -1.83 21.93 18.44
C VAL A 11 -2.07 20.87 17.34
N ILE A 12 -1.80 19.61 17.67
CA ILE A 12 -2.11 18.43 16.86
C ILE A 12 -3.47 17.91 17.36
N GLU A 13 -4.52 18.05 16.55
CA GLU A 13 -5.82 17.42 16.80
C GLU A 13 -5.81 15.93 16.38
N PRO A 14 -6.53 15.05 17.11
CA PRO A 14 -6.64 13.62 16.85
C PRO A 14 -7.71 13.31 15.78
N LEU A 15 -7.43 12.32 14.95
CA LEU A 15 -8.38 11.79 13.96
C LEU A 15 -9.39 10.84 14.62
N ALA A 16 -10.60 11.33 14.90
CA ALA A 16 -11.82 10.52 14.99
C ALA A 16 -13.07 11.40 14.81
N GLY A 17 -14.01 10.97 13.95
CA GLY A 17 -15.39 11.47 13.94
C GLY A 17 -15.78 12.35 12.75
N VAL A 18 -16.58 11.78 11.86
CA VAL A 18 -17.30 12.44 10.78
C VAL A 18 -18.32 13.43 11.35
N ASP A 19 -18.27 14.70 10.93
CA ASP A 19 -19.48 15.50 10.80
C ASP A 19 -19.39 16.64 9.77
N SER A 20 -20.56 16.98 9.27
CA SER A 20 -20.89 17.81 8.12
C SER A 20 -20.37 19.26 8.16
N GLY A 21 -19.86 19.73 7.01
CA GLY A 21 -19.91 21.15 6.63
C GLY A 21 -18.67 21.98 6.96
N SER A 22 -17.59 21.85 6.19
CA SER A 22 -16.91 23.02 5.61
C SER A 22 -15.98 22.60 4.47
N SER A 23 -16.12 23.31 3.36
CA SER A 23 -15.27 23.24 2.18
C SER A 23 -13.86 23.74 2.52
N ARG A 24 -12.96 22.85 2.96
CA ARG A 24 -11.50 23.08 2.83
C ARG A 24 -10.98 22.28 1.65
N THR A 25 -10.78 23.02 0.57
CA THR A 25 -10.05 22.66 -0.64
C THR A 25 -8.76 21.91 -0.31
N VAL A 26 -8.66 20.66 -0.79
CA VAL A 26 -7.39 19.97 -1.01
C VAL A 26 -6.67 20.74 -2.13
N GLY A 27 -5.97 21.80 -1.75
CA GLY A 27 -5.23 22.68 -2.64
C GLY A 27 -3.73 22.43 -2.55
N GLY A 28 -3.12 22.04 -3.68
CA GLY A 28 -1.78 22.54 -4.03
C GLY A 28 -0.56 21.93 -3.36
N GLY A 29 -0.44 20.59 -3.27
CA GLY A 29 0.82 19.90 -2.96
C GLY A 29 1.73 19.66 -4.16
N GLY A 30 1.80 20.57 -5.13
CA GLY A 30 2.48 20.35 -6.43
C GLY A 30 4.02 20.34 -6.40
N GLY A 31 4.66 20.76 -5.29
CA GLY A 31 6.10 20.97 -5.22
C GLY A 31 6.95 19.83 -4.62
N LYS A 32 6.36 18.95 -3.79
CA LYS A 32 7.10 17.87 -3.09
C LYS A 32 7.01 16.49 -3.77
N GLY A 33 6.15 16.31 -4.76
CA GLY A 33 5.87 14.98 -5.37
C GLY A 33 6.92 14.47 -6.36
N ILE A 34 7.80 15.35 -6.88
CA ILE A 34 8.73 14.97 -7.94
C ILE A 34 9.89 14.11 -7.41
N SER A 35 10.50 14.50 -6.28
CA SER A 35 11.63 13.78 -5.70
C SER A 35 11.23 12.42 -5.15
N THR A 36 10.01 12.28 -4.62
CA THR A 36 9.50 11.03 -4.05
C THR A 36 9.18 9.99 -5.14
N LEU A 37 8.55 10.41 -6.24
CA LEU A 37 8.22 9.51 -7.37
C LEU A 37 9.44 9.13 -8.22
N ALA A 38 10.46 9.99 -8.25
CA ALA A 38 11.72 9.73 -8.95
C ALA A 38 12.75 8.98 -8.09
N ASN A 39 12.41 8.61 -6.85
CA ASN A 39 13.31 7.88 -5.96
C ASN A 39 13.70 6.53 -6.57
N GLU A 40 15.00 6.20 -6.54
CA GLU A 40 15.53 4.96 -7.09
C GLU A 40 14.88 3.74 -6.44
N ASP A 41 14.54 3.80 -5.15
CA ASP A 41 13.86 2.74 -4.42
C ASP A 41 12.46 2.45 -4.98
N VAL A 42 11.64 3.49 -5.18
CA VAL A 42 10.27 3.35 -5.75
C VAL A 42 10.33 2.81 -7.16
N LEU A 43 11.28 3.33 -7.94
CA LEU A 43 11.53 2.82 -9.27
C LEU A 43 12.01 1.36 -9.20
N SER A 44 12.87 0.98 -8.25
CA SER A 44 13.35 -0.40 -8.09
C SER A 44 12.21 -1.36 -7.74
N LEU A 45 11.23 -0.93 -6.93
CA LEU A 45 10.03 -1.71 -6.61
C LEU A 45 9.22 -2.05 -7.86
N LEU A 46 9.08 -1.12 -8.82
CA LEU A 46 8.51 -1.43 -10.14
C LEU A 46 9.31 -2.50 -10.91
N SER A 47 10.64 -2.51 -10.75
CA SER A 47 11.51 -3.51 -11.38
C SER A 47 11.42 -4.85 -10.64
N ALA A 48 11.27 -4.85 -9.32
CA ALA A 48 11.06 -6.03 -8.49
C ALA A 48 9.67 -6.65 -8.72
N GLU A 49 8.59 -5.86 -8.80
CA GLU A 49 7.26 -6.36 -9.19
C GLU A 49 7.27 -6.91 -10.62
N ALA A 50 7.93 -6.22 -11.56
CA ALA A 50 8.08 -6.71 -12.93
C ALA A 50 8.93 -8.00 -12.99
N GLU A 51 9.94 -8.14 -12.12
CA GLU A 51 10.75 -9.35 -11.99
C GLU A 51 10.04 -10.47 -11.23
N GLU A 52 9.22 -10.18 -10.23
CA GLU A 52 8.35 -11.15 -9.55
C GLU A 52 7.26 -11.66 -10.49
N ASP A 53 6.67 -10.79 -11.32
CA ASP A 53 5.74 -11.20 -12.37
C ASP A 53 6.46 -12.02 -13.46
N GLU A 54 7.71 -11.68 -13.81
CA GLU A 54 8.53 -12.44 -14.77
C GLU A 54 9.07 -13.77 -14.16
N GLN A 55 9.32 -13.83 -12.86
CA GLN A 55 9.74 -15.01 -12.09
C GLN A 55 8.56 -15.93 -11.81
N ARG A 56 7.36 -15.39 -11.51
CA ARG A 56 6.10 -16.15 -11.51
C ARG A 56 5.85 -16.79 -12.87
N GLN A 57 6.14 -16.08 -13.96
CA GLN A 57 6.07 -16.63 -15.32
C GLN A 57 7.18 -17.64 -15.66
N ARG A 58 8.37 -17.59 -15.01
CA ARG A 58 9.48 -18.52 -15.26
C ARG A 58 9.47 -19.77 -14.38
N GLY A 59 9.01 -19.68 -13.14
CA GLY A 59 8.79 -20.84 -12.26
C GLY A 59 7.80 -21.85 -12.87
N GLU A 60 6.92 -21.36 -13.75
CA GLU A 60 5.96 -22.16 -14.53
C GLU A 60 6.58 -22.90 -15.74
N MET A 61 7.81 -22.60 -16.19
CA MET A 61 8.45 -23.29 -17.32
C MET A 61 9.43 -24.40 -16.93
N MET A 62 9.81 -24.53 -15.65
CA MET A 62 10.87 -25.46 -15.19
C MET A 62 10.40 -26.52 -14.17
N GLY A 63 9.09 -26.69 -13.96
CA GLY A 63 8.54 -27.64 -12.99
C GLY A 63 7.40 -28.49 -13.55
N GLU A 64 7.73 -29.55 -14.29
CA GLU A 64 6.81 -30.68 -14.53
C GLU A 64 7.51 -32.00 -14.18
N SER A 65 7.24 -32.53 -12.99
CA SER A 65 7.16 -33.97 -12.68
C SER A 65 6.85 -34.16 -11.19
N GLY A 66 5.56 -34.21 -10.84
CA GLY A 66 5.14 -34.49 -9.46
C GLY A 66 3.65 -34.26 -9.25
N ALA A 67 2.92 -35.36 -9.10
CA ALA A 67 1.47 -35.50 -9.00
C ALA A 67 0.69 -34.43 -8.19
N GLY A 68 -0.42 -33.97 -8.78
CA GLY A 68 -1.71 -34.02 -8.10
C GLY A 68 -2.16 -32.82 -7.24
N SER A 69 -2.33 -31.63 -7.81
CA SER A 69 -3.50 -30.77 -7.49
C SER A 69 -3.67 -29.67 -8.55
N ARG A 70 -4.88 -29.53 -9.11
CA ARG A 70 -5.23 -28.50 -10.10
C ARG A 70 -5.22 -27.11 -9.45
N ILE A 71 -4.12 -26.37 -9.57
CA ILE A 71 -4.08 -24.92 -9.31
C ILE A 71 -4.13 -24.19 -10.67
N LYS A 72 -5.17 -23.38 -10.86
CA LYS A 72 -5.48 -22.67 -12.11
C LYS A 72 -4.51 -21.50 -12.36
N ARG A 73 -3.61 -21.69 -13.34
CA ARG A 73 -3.02 -20.74 -14.33
C ARG A 73 -3.06 -19.24 -13.98
N GLY A 74 -1.89 -18.63 -13.77
CA GLY A 74 -1.68 -17.21 -13.46
C GLY A 74 -1.60 -16.25 -14.66
N CYS A 75 -2.37 -16.46 -15.73
CA CYS A 75 -2.77 -15.34 -16.60
C CYS A 75 -4.15 -14.90 -16.13
N ILE A 76 -4.31 -13.63 -15.73
CA ILE A 76 -5.63 -13.10 -15.36
C ILE A 76 -6.59 -13.42 -16.51
N PRO A 77 -7.65 -14.23 -16.28
CA PRO A 77 -8.57 -14.59 -17.35
C PRO A 77 -9.10 -13.29 -17.98
N LEU A 78 -9.10 -13.18 -19.31
CA LEU A 78 -9.71 -12.05 -20.01
C LEU A 78 -11.11 -11.76 -19.45
N ARG A 79 -11.87 -12.81 -19.13
CA ARG A 79 -13.19 -12.74 -18.47
C ARG A 79 -13.20 -11.94 -17.15
N GLN A 80 -12.14 -11.99 -16.36
CA GLN A 80 -12.03 -11.21 -15.12
C GLN A 80 -11.64 -9.74 -15.36
N LEU A 81 -10.94 -9.38 -16.45
CA LEU A 81 -10.69 -7.97 -16.78
C LEU A 81 -11.97 -7.24 -17.25
N TRP A 82 -12.91 -7.99 -17.84
CA TRP A 82 -14.18 -7.47 -18.35
C TRP A 82 -15.33 -7.55 -17.34
N GLN A 83 -15.04 -7.78 -16.04
CA GLN A 83 -16.06 -7.61 -15.01
C GLN A 83 -16.45 -6.12 -14.89
N ASN A 84 -17.76 -5.87 -14.75
CA ASN A 84 -18.29 -4.51 -14.64
C ASN A 84 -18.02 -3.97 -13.24
N ASP A 85 -16.97 -3.15 -13.13
CA ASP A 85 -16.65 -2.38 -11.93
C ASP A 85 -17.15 -0.94 -12.13
N PRO A 86 -18.06 -0.43 -11.27
CA PRO A 86 -18.57 0.95 -11.41
C PRO A 86 -17.44 1.99 -11.30
N LEU A 87 -16.41 1.73 -10.49
CA LEU A 87 -15.27 2.64 -10.32
C LEU A 87 -14.41 2.76 -11.57
N TYR A 88 -14.27 1.65 -12.31
CA TYR A 88 -13.60 1.70 -13.60
C TYR A 88 -14.36 2.59 -14.59
N THR A 89 -15.70 2.59 -14.53
CA THR A 89 -16.51 3.48 -15.39
C THR A 89 -16.23 4.94 -15.09
N LEU A 90 -16.20 5.31 -13.81
CA LEU A 90 -15.81 6.66 -13.37
C LEU A 90 -14.39 7.04 -13.81
N TYR A 91 -13.42 6.14 -13.59
CA TYR A 91 -12.04 6.33 -14.05
C TYR A 91 -11.94 6.54 -15.56
N PHE A 92 -12.61 5.68 -16.33
CA PHE A 92 -12.61 5.73 -17.78
C PHE A 92 -13.20 7.04 -18.30
N GLU A 93 -14.32 7.49 -17.75
CA GLU A 93 -14.94 8.77 -18.10
C GLU A 93 -14.02 9.94 -17.77
N HIS A 94 -13.44 9.96 -16.56
CA HIS A 94 -12.55 11.03 -16.14
C HIS A 94 -11.30 11.10 -16.99
N MET A 95 -10.63 9.96 -17.24
CA MET A 95 -9.43 9.88 -18.10
C MET A 95 -9.72 10.24 -19.55
N ASN A 96 -10.92 9.94 -20.03
CA ASN A 96 -11.32 10.26 -21.40
C ASN A 96 -12.01 11.62 -21.55
N LYS A 97 -12.29 12.34 -20.47
CA LYS A 97 -12.77 13.73 -20.49
C LYS A 97 -11.90 14.59 -21.43
N GLY A 98 -12.53 15.12 -22.47
CA GLY A 98 -11.88 15.85 -23.58
C GLY A 98 -11.85 15.13 -24.95
N ARG A 99 -12.09 13.80 -25.01
CA ARG A 99 -12.21 13.00 -26.27
C ARG A 99 -13.31 13.59 -27.16
N LEU A 100 -14.46 13.87 -26.56
CA LEU A 100 -15.61 14.47 -27.21
C LEU A 100 -15.28 15.81 -27.91
N LYS A 101 -14.34 16.61 -27.39
CA LYS A 101 -14.05 17.96 -27.93
C LYS A 101 -13.34 17.85 -29.26
N ILE A 102 -12.35 16.97 -29.28
CA ILE A 102 -11.61 16.64 -30.48
C ILE A 102 -12.56 16.02 -31.50
N SER A 103 -13.41 15.06 -31.09
CA SER A 103 -14.40 14.45 -31.97
C SER A 103 -15.33 15.47 -32.64
N LEU A 104 -15.81 16.45 -31.86
CA LEU A 104 -16.71 17.49 -32.32
C LEU A 104 -16.01 18.45 -33.30
N MET A 105 -14.77 18.87 -33.00
CA MET A 105 -13.96 19.71 -33.90
C MET A 105 -13.66 19.00 -35.22
N CYS A 106 -13.32 17.71 -35.18
CA CYS A 106 -13.13 16.89 -36.38
C CYS A 106 -14.42 16.76 -37.19
N LEU A 107 -15.57 16.61 -36.53
CA LEU A 107 -16.87 16.52 -37.20
C LEU A 107 -17.28 17.85 -37.86
N VAL A 108 -17.01 18.98 -37.21
CA VAL A 108 -17.20 20.32 -37.81
C VAL A 108 -16.37 20.48 -39.09
N PHE A 109 -15.11 20.06 -39.07
CA PHE A 109 -14.25 20.07 -40.27
C PHE A 109 -14.81 19.17 -41.39
N LEU A 110 -15.23 17.95 -41.06
CA LEU A 110 -15.84 17.04 -42.03
C LEU A 110 -17.15 17.61 -42.60
N CYS A 111 -17.95 18.32 -41.80
CA CYS A 111 -19.14 19.03 -42.28
C CYS A 111 -18.81 20.15 -43.25
N LEU A 112 -17.78 20.97 -42.96
CA LEU A 112 -17.30 22.01 -43.88
C LEU A 112 -16.83 21.42 -45.21
N LEU A 113 -16.15 20.27 -45.18
CA LEU A 113 -15.73 19.54 -46.38
C LEU A 113 -16.95 19.08 -47.21
N VAL A 114 -17.98 18.50 -46.58
CA VAL A 114 -19.22 18.11 -47.27
C VAL A 114 -20.00 19.30 -47.82
N ILE A 115 -20.07 20.42 -47.09
CA ILE A 115 -20.70 21.67 -47.55
C ILE A 115 -19.99 22.21 -48.79
N SER A 116 -18.65 22.24 -48.77
CA SER A 116 -17.86 22.66 -49.93
C SER A 116 -18.10 21.77 -51.15
N ALA A 117 -18.21 20.46 -50.96
CA ALA A 117 -18.51 19.53 -52.04
C ALA A 117 -19.90 19.77 -52.66
N HIS A 118 -20.93 20.05 -51.85
CA HIS A 118 -22.27 20.36 -52.36
C HIS A 118 -22.38 21.74 -53.00
N ALA A 119 -21.64 22.73 -52.49
CA ALA A 119 -21.54 24.05 -53.13
C ALA A 119 -20.97 23.94 -54.55
N ILE A 120 -20.01 23.03 -54.75
CA ILE A 120 -19.40 22.74 -56.06
C ILE A 120 -20.37 21.99 -56.98
N VAL A 121 -21.09 20.99 -56.45
CA VAL A 121 -22.03 20.16 -57.25
C VAL A 121 -23.35 20.91 -57.56
N GLY A 122 -23.62 22.03 -56.89
CA GLY A 122 -24.83 22.85 -57.12
C GLY A 122 -26.12 22.29 -56.51
N ASN A 123 -26.02 21.36 -55.55
CA ASN A 123 -27.19 20.75 -54.91
C ASN A 123 -27.65 21.55 -53.68
N TRP A 124 -28.39 22.63 -53.92
CA TRP A 124 -28.81 23.60 -52.90
C TRP A 124 -29.65 23.00 -51.75
N LEU A 125 -30.41 21.92 -52.01
CA LEU A 125 -31.22 21.28 -50.98
C LEU A 125 -30.34 20.55 -49.95
N ARG A 126 -29.41 19.69 -50.41
CA ARG A 126 -28.47 18.99 -49.51
C ARG A 126 -27.48 19.95 -48.86
N PHE A 127 -27.11 21.02 -49.57
CA PHE A 127 -26.32 22.12 -49.03
C PHE A 127 -27.02 22.80 -47.83
N ALA A 128 -28.29 23.17 -47.95
CA ALA A 128 -29.04 23.80 -46.86
C ALA A 128 -29.14 22.89 -45.62
N PHE A 129 -29.39 21.58 -45.80
CA PHE A 129 -29.39 20.64 -44.68
C PHE A 129 -28.01 20.49 -44.04
N ALA A 130 -26.93 20.51 -44.82
CA ALA A 130 -25.56 20.40 -44.31
C ALA A 130 -25.16 21.67 -43.50
N VAL A 131 -25.60 22.85 -43.93
CA VAL A 131 -25.41 24.11 -43.18
C VAL A 131 -26.18 24.09 -41.86
N ASN A 132 -27.43 23.60 -41.85
CA ASN A 132 -28.19 23.45 -40.61
C ASN A 132 -27.52 22.46 -39.63
N LEU A 133 -26.97 21.36 -40.14
CA LEU A 133 -26.18 20.41 -39.34
C LEU A 133 -24.93 21.07 -38.74
N LEU A 134 -24.24 21.92 -39.50
CA LEU A 134 -23.07 22.69 -39.02
C LEU A 134 -23.46 23.66 -37.89
N VAL A 135 -24.58 24.38 -38.03
CA VAL A 135 -25.10 25.28 -36.97
C VAL A 135 -25.43 24.50 -35.71
N PHE A 136 -26.10 23.34 -35.85
CA PHE A 136 -26.39 22.45 -34.71
C PHE A 136 -25.11 21.98 -34.01
N LEU A 137 -24.10 21.58 -34.77
CA LEU A 137 -22.80 21.20 -34.22
C LEU A 137 -22.14 22.38 -33.49
N PHE A 138 -22.15 23.59 -34.06
CA PHE A 138 -21.60 24.77 -33.39
C PHE A 138 -22.32 25.09 -32.06
N VAL A 139 -23.65 25.00 -32.04
CA VAL A 139 -24.44 25.20 -30.80
C VAL A 139 -24.11 24.13 -29.76
N THR A 140 -23.98 22.87 -30.16
CA THR A 140 -23.60 21.78 -29.24
C THR A 140 -22.15 21.92 -28.75
N THR A 141 -21.26 22.54 -29.54
CA THR A 141 -19.89 22.91 -29.09
C THR A 141 -19.88 23.98 -28.00
N TRP A 142 -20.98 24.67 -27.74
CA TRP A 142 -21.05 25.76 -26.77
C TRP A 142 -21.64 25.35 -25.40
N ARG A 143 -22.45 24.28 -25.32
CA ARG A 143 -23.32 23.95 -24.15
C ARG A 143 -22.83 22.77 -23.25
N TRP A 144 -21.52 22.56 -23.13
CA TRP A 144 -20.85 21.33 -22.61
C TRP A 144 -21.21 20.87 -21.18
N ARG A 145 -21.68 19.61 -20.98
CA ARG A 145 -21.41 18.85 -19.72
C ARG A 145 -21.73 17.33 -19.61
N SER A 146 -22.45 16.65 -20.53
CA SER A 146 -23.00 15.29 -20.24
C SER A 146 -22.69 14.17 -21.27
N PRO A 147 -22.74 12.88 -20.87
CA PRO A 147 -22.53 11.72 -21.76
C PRO A 147 -23.62 11.53 -22.82
N LEU A 148 -24.81 12.13 -22.64
CA LEU A 148 -25.87 12.16 -23.65
C LEU A 148 -25.40 12.79 -24.98
N PHE A 149 -24.42 13.70 -24.92
CA PHE A 149 -23.84 14.33 -26.11
C PHE A 149 -23.01 13.38 -26.98
N SER A 150 -22.48 12.27 -26.45
CA SER A 150 -21.82 11.25 -27.27
C SER A 150 -22.81 10.67 -28.30
N TRP A 151 -24.07 10.48 -27.93
CA TRP A 151 -25.11 10.02 -28.85
C TRP A 151 -25.50 11.11 -29.86
N ALA A 152 -25.47 12.39 -29.47
CA ALA A 152 -25.69 13.50 -30.40
C ALA A 152 -24.60 13.60 -31.48
N VAL A 153 -23.33 13.37 -31.12
CA VAL A 153 -22.21 13.31 -32.08
C VAL A 153 -22.37 12.12 -33.02
N LEU A 154 -22.85 10.97 -32.52
CA LEU A 154 -23.15 9.79 -33.34
C LEU A 154 -24.25 10.12 -34.36
N ILE A 155 -25.39 10.65 -33.89
CA ILE A 155 -26.52 11.03 -34.76
C ILE A 155 -26.06 12.02 -35.83
N SER A 156 -25.27 13.03 -35.44
CA SER A 156 -24.73 14.02 -36.38
C SER A 156 -23.79 13.38 -37.42
N SER A 157 -23.01 12.36 -37.03
CA SER A 157 -22.16 11.58 -37.95
C SER A 157 -23.01 10.76 -38.94
N LEU A 158 -24.11 10.16 -38.48
CA LEU A 158 -25.05 9.43 -39.34
C LEU A 158 -25.75 10.38 -40.33
N CYS A 159 -26.21 11.55 -39.86
CA CYS A 159 -26.76 12.59 -40.72
C CYS A 159 -25.74 13.01 -41.78
N LEU A 160 -24.49 13.28 -41.39
CA LEU A 160 -23.44 13.69 -42.33
C LEU A 160 -23.23 12.67 -43.45
N LEU A 161 -23.29 11.35 -43.15
CA LEU A 161 -23.23 10.29 -44.16
C LEU A 161 -24.43 10.31 -45.11
N ILE A 162 -25.65 10.46 -44.58
CA ILE A 162 -26.89 10.52 -45.38
C ILE A 162 -26.87 11.73 -46.33
N LEU A 163 -26.35 12.87 -45.87
CA LEU A 163 -26.28 14.10 -46.66
C LEU A 163 -25.16 14.07 -47.71
N SER A 164 -24.15 13.20 -47.59
CA SER A 164 -22.96 13.22 -48.44
C SER A 164 -23.21 12.80 -49.90
N PRO A 165 -22.43 13.31 -50.88
CA PRO A 165 -22.51 12.85 -52.27
C PRO A 165 -21.96 11.42 -52.40
N PRO A 166 -22.51 10.56 -53.29
CA PRO A 166 -22.17 9.13 -53.38
C PRO A 166 -20.67 8.81 -53.54
N THR A 167 -19.92 9.69 -54.20
CA THR A 167 -18.46 9.59 -54.42
C THR A 167 -17.65 9.75 -53.13
N LEU A 168 -18.16 10.50 -52.15
CA LEU A 168 -17.46 10.82 -50.90
C LEU A 168 -17.86 9.89 -49.73
N VAL A 169 -18.97 9.14 -49.87
CA VAL A 169 -19.53 8.28 -48.82
C VAL A 169 -18.51 7.27 -48.29
N SER A 170 -17.74 6.63 -49.18
CA SER A 170 -16.74 5.61 -48.79
C SER A 170 -15.60 6.21 -47.95
N LEU A 171 -15.01 7.32 -48.43
CA LEU A 171 -13.93 8.04 -47.74
C LEU A 171 -14.39 8.56 -46.37
N LEU A 172 -15.56 9.18 -46.33
CA LEU A 172 -16.13 9.75 -45.10
C LEU A 172 -16.48 8.64 -44.10
N ALA A 173 -16.97 7.49 -44.56
CA ALA A 173 -17.27 6.36 -43.69
C ALA A 173 -16.02 5.81 -43.00
N VAL A 174 -14.89 5.67 -43.71
CA VAL A 174 -13.62 5.23 -43.14
C VAL A 174 -13.11 6.21 -42.06
N LEU A 175 -13.18 7.52 -42.32
CA LEU A 175 -12.78 8.56 -41.36
C LEU A 175 -13.69 8.61 -40.13
N LEU A 176 -15.01 8.49 -40.31
CA LEU A 176 -15.97 8.47 -39.21
C LEU A 176 -15.88 7.19 -38.37
N LEU A 177 -15.61 6.04 -38.99
CA LEU A 177 -15.34 4.79 -38.26
C LEU A 177 -14.09 4.92 -37.39
N LEU A 178 -13.00 5.48 -37.91
CA LEU A 178 -11.81 5.76 -37.10
C LEU A 178 -12.13 6.72 -35.95
N LEU A 179 -12.88 7.80 -36.22
CA LEU A 179 -13.29 8.77 -35.20
C LEU A 179 -14.13 8.13 -34.09
N CYS A 180 -15.01 7.19 -34.45
CA CYS A 180 -15.83 6.41 -33.51
C CYS A 180 -14.97 5.62 -32.53
N TYR A 181 -13.99 4.84 -33.02
CA TYR A 181 -13.13 4.04 -32.15
C TYR A 181 -12.11 4.88 -31.36
N THR A 182 -11.70 6.05 -31.86
CA THR A 182 -10.57 6.80 -31.25
C THR A 182 -11.01 7.99 -30.40
N ALA A 183 -11.92 8.81 -30.93
CA ALA A 183 -12.29 10.11 -30.38
C ALA A 183 -13.59 10.11 -29.58
N MET A 184 -14.42 9.07 -29.70
CA MET A 184 -15.61 8.96 -28.86
C MET A 184 -15.28 8.32 -27.51
N PRO A 185 -15.73 8.89 -26.37
CA PRO A 185 -15.51 8.32 -25.05
C PRO A 185 -16.52 7.20 -24.75
N LEU A 186 -16.69 6.25 -25.66
CA LEU A 186 -17.60 5.11 -25.50
C LEU A 186 -16.84 3.89 -24.97
N GLN A 187 -17.49 3.07 -24.15
CA GLN A 187 -17.00 1.75 -23.75
C GLN A 187 -17.14 0.75 -24.91
N LEU A 188 -16.43 -0.40 -24.86
CA LEU A 188 -16.35 -1.37 -25.96
C LEU A 188 -17.70 -1.69 -26.60
N ARG A 189 -18.71 -2.04 -25.79
CA ARG A 189 -20.04 -2.43 -26.29
C ARG A 189 -20.74 -1.30 -27.04
N ALA A 190 -20.70 -0.09 -26.48
CA ALA A 190 -21.32 1.09 -27.11
C ALA A 190 -20.54 1.53 -28.37
N SER A 191 -19.21 1.42 -28.36
CA SER A 191 -18.37 1.71 -29.52
C SER A 191 -18.64 0.76 -30.68
N LEU A 192 -18.82 -0.54 -30.42
CA LEU A 192 -19.16 -1.53 -31.45
C LEU A 192 -20.55 -1.28 -32.06
N LEU A 193 -21.55 -0.96 -31.23
CA LEU A 193 -22.90 -0.60 -31.71
C LEU A 193 -22.87 0.68 -32.56
N ALA A 194 -22.13 1.69 -32.12
CA ALA A 194 -21.94 2.93 -32.87
C ALA A 194 -21.26 2.69 -34.23
N ALA A 195 -20.19 1.89 -34.26
CA ALA A 195 -19.50 1.53 -35.50
C ALA A 195 -20.39 0.71 -36.45
N PHE A 196 -21.21 -0.20 -35.91
CA PHE A 196 -22.19 -0.95 -36.67
C PHE A 196 -23.26 -0.05 -37.32
N ALA A 197 -23.77 0.93 -36.57
CA ALA A 197 -24.72 1.92 -37.10
C ALA A 197 -24.10 2.75 -38.26
N ILE A 198 -22.87 3.24 -38.08
CA ILE A 198 -22.14 3.96 -39.14
C ILE A 198 -21.94 3.09 -40.39
N SER A 199 -21.60 1.81 -40.19
CA SER A 199 -21.39 0.84 -41.26
C SER A 199 -22.67 0.56 -42.05
N ILE A 200 -23.80 0.33 -41.36
CA ILE A 200 -25.11 0.13 -42.00
C ILE A 200 -25.53 1.36 -42.78
N THR A 201 -25.42 2.55 -42.18
CA THR A 201 -25.81 3.80 -42.84
C THR A 201 -24.98 4.04 -44.10
N SER A 202 -23.65 3.83 -44.04
CA SER A 202 -22.78 3.94 -45.22
C SER A 202 -23.20 2.99 -46.34
N PHE A 203 -23.47 1.72 -45.99
CA PHE A 203 -23.93 0.72 -46.95
C PHE A 203 -25.29 1.08 -47.56
N ALA A 204 -26.26 1.47 -46.72
CA ALA A 204 -27.62 1.83 -47.15
C ALA A 204 -27.62 3.04 -48.10
N VAL A 205 -26.83 4.07 -47.81
CA VAL A 205 -26.74 5.28 -48.65
C VAL A 205 -26.26 4.95 -50.07
N ARG A 206 -25.40 3.93 -50.25
CA ARG A 206 -24.93 3.49 -51.58
C ARG A 206 -25.84 2.44 -52.22
N ALA A 207 -26.43 1.54 -51.43
CA ALA A 207 -27.27 0.44 -51.91
C ALA A 207 -28.68 0.89 -52.33
N ILE A 208 -29.30 1.85 -51.65
CA ILE A 208 -30.69 2.28 -51.93
C ILE A 208 -30.84 2.85 -53.35
N PRO A 209 -29.99 3.79 -53.82
CA PRO A 209 -30.08 4.30 -55.19
C PRO A 209 -29.90 3.18 -56.24
N PHE A 210 -29.02 2.22 -55.97
CA PHE A 210 -28.79 1.05 -56.83
C PHE A 210 -30.03 0.15 -56.95
N LEU A 211 -30.66 -0.19 -55.82
CA LEU A 211 -31.87 -1.02 -55.77
C LEU A 211 -33.09 -0.34 -56.43
N LEU A 212 -33.20 0.99 -56.29
CA LEU A 212 -34.25 1.75 -56.96
C LEU A 212 -34.06 1.80 -58.47
N GLN A 213 -32.81 1.94 -58.94
CA GLN A 213 -32.48 1.92 -60.37
C GLN A 213 -32.74 0.56 -61.03
N THR A 214 -32.48 -0.55 -60.33
CA THR A 214 -32.78 -1.91 -60.84
C THR A 214 -34.28 -2.20 -60.89
N ARG A 215 -35.09 -1.53 -60.07
CA ARG A 215 -36.54 -1.71 -60.04
C ARG A 215 -37.26 -0.99 -61.19
N GLU A 216 -36.71 0.12 -61.68
CA GLU A 216 -37.31 0.87 -62.81
C GLU A 216 -36.95 0.27 -64.19
N ASN A 217 -35.75 -0.29 -64.34
CA ASN A 217 -35.34 -0.98 -65.56
C ASN A 217 -35.86 -2.43 -65.56
N ASN A 218 -37.17 -2.62 -65.77
CA ASN A 218 -37.77 -3.95 -65.91
C ASN A 218 -37.14 -4.71 -67.10
N ASN A 219 -36.29 -5.71 -66.79
CA ASN A 219 -35.68 -6.72 -67.67
C ASN A 219 -34.32 -6.41 -68.36
N GLU A 220 -33.51 -5.46 -67.88
CA GLU A 220 -32.08 -5.43 -68.23
C GLU A 220 -31.24 -6.24 -67.24
N GLU A 221 -30.35 -7.11 -67.75
CA GLU A 221 -29.42 -7.90 -66.93
C GLU A 221 -28.59 -7.00 -65.99
N LEU A 222 -28.43 -7.47 -64.75
CA LEU A 222 -27.67 -6.80 -63.70
C LEU A 222 -26.24 -6.50 -64.19
N LYS A 223 -25.89 -5.23 -64.38
CA LYS A 223 -24.52 -4.85 -64.79
C LYS A 223 -23.52 -5.32 -63.73
N PRO A 224 -22.56 -6.21 -64.06
CA PRO A 224 -21.62 -6.78 -63.10
C PRO A 224 -20.69 -5.73 -62.45
N ASP A 225 -20.51 -4.58 -63.11
CA ASP A 225 -19.66 -3.49 -62.63
C ASP A 225 -20.24 -2.79 -61.38
N ASP A 226 -21.57 -2.69 -61.23
CA ASP A 226 -22.19 -2.02 -60.08
C ASP A 226 -22.20 -2.92 -58.82
N LEU A 227 -22.40 -4.23 -58.99
CA LEU A 227 -22.28 -5.21 -57.91
C LEU A 227 -20.85 -5.25 -57.34
N ARG A 228 -19.82 -5.12 -58.20
CA ARG A 228 -18.41 -5.03 -57.79
C ARG A 228 -18.16 -3.83 -56.87
N GLN A 229 -18.78 -2.68 -57.12
CA GLN A 229 -18.61 -1.49 -56.28
C GLN A 229 -19.18 -1.66 -54.87
N LEU A 230 -20.31 -2.35 -54.74
CA LEU A 230 -20.92 -2.65 -53.45
C LEU A 230 -20.05 -3.61 -52.63
N LEU A 231 -19.47 -4.63 -53.29
CA LEU A 231 -18.53 -5.56 -52.65
C LEU A 231 -17.26 -4.86 -52.15
N ILE A 232 -16.69 -3.95 -52.95
CA ILE A 232 -15.53 -3.13 -52.57
C ILE A 232 -15.83 -2.32 -51.30
N GLN A 233 -17.01 -1.69 -51.22
CA GLN A 233 -17.41 -0.93 -50.04
C GLN A 233 -17.51 -1.81 -48.78
N ILE A 234 -18.06 -3.03 -48.90
CA ILE A 234 -18.12 -3.99 -47.78
C ILE A 234 -16.70 -4.31 -47.29
N VAL A 235 -15.76 -4.54 -48.21
CA VAL A 235 -14.35 -4.84 -47.88
C VAL A 235 -13.70 -3.67 -47.12
N PHE A 236 -13.91 -2.42 -47.55
CA PHE A 236 -13.36 -1.26 -46.84
C PHE A 236 -13.96 -1.05 -45.45
N ILE A 237 -15.28 -1.21 -45.31
CA ILE A 237 -15.96 -1.12 -44.00
C ILE A 237 -15.42 -2.21 -43.06
N LEU A 238 -15.25 -3.44 -43.55
CA LEU A 238 -14.69 -4.53 -42.76
C LEU A 238 -13.24 -4.23 -42.34
N ALA A 239 -12.41 -3.79 -43.27
CA ALA A 239 -11.00 -3.48 -43.01
C ALA A 239 -10.83 -2.35 -41.99
N MET A 240 -11.64 -1.29 -42.08
CA MET A 240 -11.60 -0.19 -41.12
C MET A 240 -12.16 -0.59 -39.74
N ASN A 241 -13.21 -1.41 -39.68
CA ASN A 241 -13.69 -1.92 -38.39
C ASN A 241 -12.65 -2.79 -37.68
N LEU A 242 -11.97 -3.66 -38.43
CA LEU A 242 -10.84 -4.45 -37.89
C LEU A 242 -9.75 -3.52 -37.36
N ASN A 243 -9.27 -2.57 -38.17
CA ASN A 243 -8.24 -1.61 -37.75
C ASN A 243 -8.66 -0.80 -36.50
N GLY A 244 -9.92 -0.35 -36.45
CA GLY A 244 -10.49 0.36 -35.30
C GLY A 244 -10.52 -0.49 -34.02
N MET A 245 -10.92 -1.77 -34.12
CA MET A 245 -10.87 -2.71 -33.00
C MET A 245 -9.44 -2.93 -32.49
N PHE A 246 -8.46 -3.06 -33.39
CA PHE A 246 -7.04 -3.19 -33.03
C PHE A 246 -6.46 -1.94 -32.37
N ILE A 247 -7.01 -0.76 -32.63
CA ILE A 247 -6.65 0.47 -31.90
C ILE A 247 -7.33 0.52 -30.53
N TYR A 248 -8.62 0.17 -30.47
CA TYR A 248 -9.44 0.36 -29.27
C TYR A 248 -9.15 -0.67 -28.17
N ILE A 249 -9.17 -1.97 -28.52
CA ILE A 249 -9.08 -3.07 -27.53
C ILE A 249 -7.78 -2.99 -26.70
N PRO A 250 -6.57 -2.85 -27.30
CA PRO A 250 -5.35 -2.78 -26.50
C PRO A 250 -5.29 -1.52 -25.63
N THR A 251 -5.84 -0.39 -26.10
CA THR A 251 -5.91 0.84 -25.30
C THR A 251 -6.73 0.61 -24.03
N GLU A 252 -7.92 0.02 -24.15
CA GLU A 252 -8.79 -0.23 -23.00
C GLU A 252 -8.21 -1.30 -22.06
N LEU A 253 -7.56 -2.33 -22.62
CA LEU A 253 -6.92 -3.38 -21.82
C LEU A 253 -5.79 -2.84 -20.94
N VAL A 254 -4.98 -1.91 -21.45
CA VAL A 254 -3.93 -1.24 -20.66
C VAL A 254 -4.52 -0.40 -19.54
N GLN A 255 -5.60 0.34 -19.81
CA GLN A 255 -6.31 1.13 -18.79
C GLN A 255 -6.91 0.25 -17.69
N ARG A 256 -7.60 -0.84 -18.06
CA ARG A 256 -8.19 -1.80 -17.11
C ARG A 256 -7.14 -2.49 -16.26
N ARG A 257 -6.02 -2.89 -16.87
CA ARG A 257 -4.89 -3.49 -16.17
C ARG A 257 -4.31 -2.52 -15.14
N THR A 258 -4.01 -1.29 -15.56
CA THR A 258 -3.45 -0.25 -14.68
C THR A 258 -4.39 0.06 -13.52
N PHE A 259 -5.69 0.20 -13.78
CA PHE A 259 -6.70 0.43 -12.75
C PHE A 259 -6.74 -0.71 -11.72
N ARG A 260 -6.74 -1.97 -12.17
CA ARG A 260 -6.79 -3.13 -11.26
C ARG A 260 -5.52 -3.30 -10.43
N GLU A 261 -4.35 -3.10 -11.03
CA GLU A 261 -3.07 -3.12 -10.32
C GLU A 261 -3.02 -2.00 -9.26
N THR A 262 -3.45 -0.79 -9.63
CA THR A 262 -3.56 0.36 -8.72
C THR A 262 -4.53 0.06 -7.58
N ARG A 263 -5.72 -0.50 -7.88
CA ARG A 263 -6.70 -0.92 -6.88
C ARG A 263 -6.11 -1.92 -5.89
N LYS A 264 -5.38 -2.93 -6.37
CA LYS A 264 -4.70 -3.92 -5.51
C LYS A 264 -3.62 -3.27 -4.64
N SER A 265 -2.83 -2.34 -5.19
CA SER A 265 -1.83 -1.59 -4.41
C SER A 265 -2.51 -0.75 -3.31
N VAL A 266 -3.61 -0.07 -3.63
CA VAL A 266 -4.40 0.71 -2.66
C VAL A 266 -5.03 -0.19 -1.59
N GLU A 267 -5.53 -1.37 -1.96
CA GLU A 267 -6.04 -2.37 -1.01
C GLU A 267 -4.97 -2.82 -0.02
N ASN A 268 -3.78 -3.20 -0.52
CA ASN A 268 -2.63 -3.54 0.31
C ASN A 268 -2.24 -2.36 1.21
N ARG A 269 -2.24 -1.14 0.69
CA ARG A 269 -1.93 0.07 1.47
C ARG A 269 -2.93 0.29 2.61
N ILE A 270 -4.23 0.20 2.34
CA ILE A 270 -5.26 0.37 3.37
C ILE A 270 -5.16 -0.71 4.44
N GLN A 271 -4.86 -1.95 4.05
CA GLN A 271 -4.60 -3.03 5.00
C GLN A 271 -3.37 -2.72 5.87
N LEU A 272 -2.25 -2.30 5.25
CA LEU A 272 -1.04 -1.91 5.98
C LEU A 272 -1.28 -0.72 6.91
N VAL A 273 -2.08 0.28 6.52
CA VAL A 273 -2.43 1.40 7.40
C VAL A 273 -3.22 0.92 8.60
N ARG A 274 -4.23 0.07 8.41
CA ARG A 274 -5.01 -0.51 9.53
C ARG A 274 -4.13 -1.33 10.46
N ASP A 275 -3.22 -2.14 9.92
CA ASP A 275 -2.31 -2.94 10.73
C ASP A 275 -1.26 -2.06 11.44
N ASN A 276 -0.82 -0.98 10.81
CA ASN A 276 0.06 0.02 11.42
C ASN A 276 -0.63 0.78 12.56
N GLU A 277 -1.90 1.17 12.40
CA GLU A 277 -2.71 1.78 13.46
C GLU A 277 -2.86 0.84 14.66
N LYS A 278 -3.06 -0.46 14.43
CA LYS A 278 -3.06 -1.46 15.52
C LYS A 278 -1.71 -1.52 16.24
N GLN A 279 -0.60 -1.55 15.49
CA GLN A 279 0.75 -1.55 16.09
C GLN A 279 1.00 -0.29 16.91
N GLU A 280 0.60 0.88 16.40
CA GLU A 280 0.75 2.14 17.10
C GLU A 280 -0.11 2.20 18.37
N ASN A 281 -1.35 1.71 18.31
CA ASN A 281 -2.21 1.62 19.50
C ASN A 281 -1.59 0.72 20.57
N ILE A 282 -1.01 -0.44 20.20
CA ILE A 282 -0.30 -1.31 21.16
C ILE A 282 0.92 -0.58 21.75
N LEU A 283 1.70 0.12 20.92
CA LEU A 283 2.86 0.87 21.40
C LEU A 283 2.47 1.97 22.41
N LEU A 284 1.46 2.77 22.08
CA LEU A 284 0.98 3.88 22.92
C LEU A 284 0.27 3.39 24.20
N SER A 285 -0.11 2.12 24.23
CA SER A 285 -0.66 1.49 25.43
C SER A 285 0.41 1.16 26.47
N VAL A 286 1.63 0.83 26.02
CA VAL A 286 2.75 0.41 26.89
C VAL A 286 3.65 1.58 27.26
N ILE A 287 3.82 2.55 26.36
CA ILE A 287 4.71 3.71 26.56
C ILE A 287 3.92 5.01 26.32
N PRO A 288 4.04 6.03 27.19
CA PRO A 288 3.45 7.34 26.94
C PRO A 288 3.85 7.95 25.59
N LYS A 289 2.90 8.62 24.91
CA LYS A 289 3.07 9.15 23.54
C LYS A 289 4.33 10.00 23.33
N HIS A 290 4.64 10.86 24.29
CA HIS A 290 5.79 11.77 24.19
C HIS A 290 7.12 10.99 24.20
N ILE A 291 7.25 9.99 25.07
CA ILE A 291 8.43 9.11 25.14
C ILE A 291 8.52 8.27 23.87
N ALA A 292 7.40 7.65 23.45
CA ALA A 292 7.36 6.82 22.24
C ALA A 292 7.82 7.59 20.98
N ASN A 293 7.43 8.86 20.85
CA ASN A 293 7.84 9.70 19.71
C ASN A 293 9.34 10.01 19.72
N ASP A 294 9.93 10.24 20.89
CA ASP A 294 11.36 10.51 20.99
C ASP A 294 12.18 9.23 20.73
N MET A 295 11.71 8.07 21.22
CA MET A 295 12.31 6.77 20.92
C MET A 295 12.26 6.44 19.41
N LYS A 296 11.14 6.72 18.73
CA LYS A 296 11.03 6.53 17.27
C LYS A 296 12.05 7.37 16.51
N LYS A 297 12.22 8.65 16.88
CA LYS A 297 13.20 9.54 16.23
C LYS A 297 14.64 9.05 16.39
N ASP A 298 14.97 8.48 17.55
CA ASP A 298 16.33 8.02 17.81
C ASP A 298 16.65 6.73 17.03
N ILE A 299 15.67 5.82 16.87
CA ILE A 299 15.79 4.66 15.97
C ILE A 299 16.04 5.11 14.53
N ASP A 300 15.41 6.20 14.09
CA ASP A 300 15.55 6.71 12.71
C ASP A 300 16.93 7.30 12.42
N ARG A 301 17.64 7.78 13.44
CA ARG A 301 18.91 8.47 13.25
C ARG A 301 20.10 7.52 13.10
N ASN A 302 19.99 6.25 13.49
CA ASN A 302 21.10 5.28 13.50
C ASN A 302 22.41 5.93 14.02
N GLU A 303 22.33 6.79 15.04
CA GLU A 303 23.51 7.50 15.54
C GLU A 303 24.50 6.49 16.12
N PRO A 304 25.80 6.59 15.79
CA PRO A 304 26.83 5.71 16.34
C PRO A 304 26.90 5.90 17.85
N ASP A 305 27.13 4.80 18.57
CA ASP A 305 27.12 4.71 20.03
C ASP A 305 27.80 5.92 20.69
N GLN A 306 27.01 6.75 21.35
CA GLN A 306 27.52 7.76 22.27
C GLN A 306 28.11 7.03 23.49
N GLN A 307 29.08 7.66 24.19
CA GLN A 307 29.75 7.08 25.36
C GLN A 307 28.77 6.62 26.47
N PHE A 308 27.57 7.17 26.52
CA PHE A 308 26.47 6.71 27.36
C PHE A 308 25.20 6.54 26.53
N ARG A 309 24.43 5.50 26.82
CA ARG A 309 23.14 5.26 26.17
C ARG A 309 22.12 6.27 26.67
N ARG A 310 21.29 6.78 25.76
CA ARG A 310 20.31 7.82 26.07
C ARG A 310 19.19 7.25 26.95
N ILE A 311 18.90 7.94 28.05
CA ILE A 311 17.85 7.58 29.02
C ILE A 311 16.62 8.48 28.86
N TYR A 312 15.42 7.91 28.95
CA TYR A 312 14.14 8.62 28.87
C TYR A 312 13.51 8.69 30.26
N ILE A 313 13.99 9.60 31.11
CA ILE A 313 13.55 9.70 32.51
C ILE A 313 13.09 11.13 32.84
N GLN A 314 11.94 11.25 33.47
CA GLN A 314 11.37 12.50 34.00
C GLN A 314 11.08 12.38 35.49
N LYS A 315 11.37 13.44 36.24
CA LYS A 315 11.09 13.50 37.67
C LYS A 315 9.69 14.06 37.87
N HIS A 316 8.89 13.41 38.71
CA HIS A 316 7.62 13.93 39.18
C HIS A 316 7.65 14.07 40.70
N SER A 317 7.12 15.20 41.18
CA SER A 317 6.92 15.47 42.60
C SER A 317 5.42 15.48 42.89
N ASN A 318 5.02 15.08 44.09
CA ASN A 318 3.63 14.99 44.53
C ASN A 318 2.83 13.93 43.77
N ILE A 319 3.25 12.68 43.91
CA ILE A 319 2.54 11.50 43.40
C ILE A 319 2.11 10.61 44.57
N SER A 320 1.06 9.81 44.37
CA SER A 320 0.68 8.74 45.30
C SER A 320 0.78 7.39 44.64
N ILE A 321 1.52 6.50 45.28
CA ILE A 321 1.94 5.19 44.79
C ILE A 321 1.11 4.14 45.52
N LEU A 322 0.39 3.29 44.78
CA LEU A 322 -0.49 2.26 45.33
C LEU A 322 -0.05 0.87 44.86
N PHE A 323 0.27 0.01 45.83
CA PHE A 323 0.50 -1.43 45.62
C PHE A 323 -0.69 -2.22 46.18
N ALA A 324 -1.26 -3.12 45.36
CA ALA A 324 -2.39 -3.95 45.74
C ALA A 324 -2.15 -5.42 45.39
N ASP A 325 -2.01 -6.28 46.39
CA ASP A 325 -1.69 -7.71 46.25
C ASP A 325 -2.88 -8.61 46.58
N ILE A 326 -3.10 -9.66 45.76
CA ILE A 326 -4.19 -10.62 45.95
C ILE A 326 -3.76 -11.71 46.94
N CYS A 327 -4.34 -11.68 48.12
CA CYS A 327 -4.14 -12.71 49.14
C CYS A 327 -4.78 -14.03 48.73
N GLY A 328 -4.00 -15.11 48.74
CA GLY A 328 -4.47 -16.47 48.43
C GLY A 328 -4.42 -16.84 46.94
N PHE A 329 -3.92 -15.95 46.07
CA PHE A 329 -3.86 -16.16 44.63
C PHE A 329 -3.03 -17.38 44.23
N THR A 330 -1.89 -17.61 44.86
CA THR A 330 -1.00 -18.74 44.54
C THR A 330 -1.68 -20.11 44.72
N ASN A 331 -2.59 -20.24 45.68
CA ASN A 331 -3.39 -21.45 45.88
C ASN A 331 -4.51 -21.59 44.83
N LEU A 332 -5.09 -20.47 44.38
CA LEU A 332 -6.04 -20.49 43.26
C LEU A 332 -5.35 -20.94 41.97
N ALA A 333 -4.18 -20.35 41.67
CA ALA A 333 -3.42 -20.62 40.47
C ALA A 333 -2.97 -22.09 40.34
N SER A 334 -2.74 -22.80 41.45
CA SER A 334 -2.37 -24.22 41.42
C SER A 334 -3.51 -25.17 41.03
N HIS A 335 -4.77 -24.72 41.12
CA HIS A 335 -5.95 -25.54 40.82
C HIS A 335 -6.60 -25.18 39.47
N CYS A 336 -6.12 -24.14 38.78
CA CYS A 336 -6.68 -23.66 37.51
C CYS A 336 -5.85 -24.16 36.31
N THR A 337 -6.53 -24.35 35.16
CA THR A 337 -5.82 -24.51 33.88
C THR A 337 -5.17 -23.19 33.45
N ALA A 338 -4.18 -23.24 32.56
CA ALA A 338 -3.53 -22.05 32.02
C ALA A 338 -4.53 -21.06 31.40
N GLU A 339 -5.50 -21.57 30.65
CA GLU A 339 -6.53 -20.76 29.98
C GLU A 339 -7.49 -20.12 30.99
N ASP A 340 -7.98 -20.90 31.96
CA ASP A 340 -8.93 -20.40 32.97
C ASP A 340 -8.29 -19.38 33.91
N LEU A 341 -7.01 -19.59 34.25
CA LEU A 341 -6.23 -18.64 35.06
C LEU A 341 -6.09 -17.30 34.33
N VAL A 342 -5.63 -17.32 33.07
CA VAL A 342 -5.45 -16.09 32.28
C VAL A 342 -6.79 -15.40 32.04
N ARG A 343 -7.87 -16.16 31.78
CA ARG A 343 -9.22 -15.60 31.62
C ARG A 343 -9.70 -14.88 32.88
N THR A 344 -9.55 -15.52 34.04
CA THR A 344 -9.97 -14.97 35.34
C THR A 344 -9.16 -13.72 35.69
N LEU A 345 -7.83 -13.77 35.52
CA LEU A 345 -6.96 -12.62 35.71
C LEU A 345 -7.29 -11.46 34.78
N ASN A 346 -7.53 -11.76 33.50
CA ASN A 346 -7.85 -10.73 32.53
C ASN A 346 -9.20 -10.07 32.83
N GLU A 347 -10.20 -10.82 33.32
CA GLU A 347 -11.46 -10.25 33.77
C GLU A 347 -11.29 -9.36 35.01
N LEU A 348 -10.52 -9.82 36.01
CA LEU A 348 -10.29 -9.06 37.24
C LEU A 348 -9.50 -7.77 36.95
N PHE A 349 -8.40 -7.87 36.22
CA PHE A 349 -7.56 -6.71 35.92
C PHE A 349 -8.21 -5.75 34.94
N ALA A 350 -9.08 -6.20 34.03
CA ALA A 350 -9.87 -5.27 33.21
C ALA A 350 -10.82 -4.42 34.08
N ARG A 351 -11.40 -5.01 35.13
CA ARG A 351 -12.20 -4.24 36.10
C ARG A 351 -11.33 -3.24 36.86
N PHE A 352 -10.14 -3.64 37.31
CA PHE A 352 -9.21 -2.72 37.98
C PHE A 352 -8.71 -1.61 37.06
N ASP A 353 -8.49 -1.89 35.78
CA ASP A 353 -8.13 -0.86 34.80
C ASP A 353 -9.26 0.18 34.63
N THR A 354 -10.53 -0.27 34.68
CA THR A 354 -11.70 0.62 34.64
C THR A 354 -11.75 1.50 35.89
N LEU A 355 -11.57 0.91 37.09
CA LEU A 355 -11.51 1.65 38.35
C LEU A 355 -10.35 2.64 38.38
N ALA A 356 -9.19 2.25 37.84
CA ALA A 356 -8.02 3.11 37.75
C ALA A 356 -8.32 4.32 36.86
N HIS A 357 -9.01 4.12 35.74
CA HIS A 357 -9.40 5.22 34.86
C HIS A 357 -10.40 6.18 35.54
N GLU A 358 -11.42 5.63 36.21
CA GLU A 358 -12.44 6.40 36.94
C GLU A 358 -11.85 7.20 38.11
N ASN A 359 -10.90 6.61 38.84
CA ASN A 359 -10.17 7.27 39.92
C ASN A 359 -8.91 8.01 39.44
N HIS A 360 -8.75 8.19 38.13
CA HIS A 360 -7.62 8.90 37.52
C HIS A 360 -6.22 8.45 38.00
N CYS A 361 -6.07 7.15 38.23
CA CYS A 361 -4.81 6.50 38.53
C CYS A 361 -4.24 5.86 37.26
N MET A 362 -2.94 6.03 37.03
CA MET A 362 -2.25 5.37 35.93
C MET A 362 -1.71 4.03 36.40
N ARG A 363 -2.15 2.92 35.77
CA ARG A 363 -1.49 1.63 35.94
C ARG A 363 -0.06 1.69 35.38
N ILE A 364 0.91 1.31 36.21
CA ILE A 364 2.31 1.19 35.80
C ILE A 364 2.58 -0.25 35.34
N LYS A 365 2.38 -1.23 36.23
CA LYS A 365 2.75 -2.62 35.97
C LYS A 365 1.89 -3.61 36.74
N ILE A 366 1.90 -4.85 36.26
CA ILE A 366 1.39 -6.01 37.00
C ILE A 366 2.61 -6.87 37.33
N LEU A 367 2.81 -7.14 38.62
CA LEU A 367 3.92 -7.91 39.15
C LEU A 367 3.37 -9.21 39.74
N GLY A 368 3.17 -10.22 38.89
CA GLY A 368 2.52 -11.47 39.32
C GLY A 368 1.05 -11.23 39.66
N ASP A 369 0.70 -11.34 40.94
CA ASP A 369 -0.61 -11.07 41.55
C ASP A 369 -0.78 -9.66 42.11
N CYS A 370 0.28 -8.85 42.09
CA CYS A 370 0.23 -7.46 42.54
C CYS A 370 -0.12 -6.51 41.39
N TYR A 371 -1.14 -5.67 41.61
CA TYR A 371 -1.51 -4.55 40.76
C TYR A 371 -0.84 -3.28 41.29
N TYR A 372 -0.10 -2.57 40.42
CA TYR A 372 0.65 -1.37 40.79
C TYR A 372 0.22 -0.17 39.95
N CYS A 373 -0.26 0.89 40.60
CA CYS A 373 -0.68 2.14 39.96
C CYS A 373 -0.22 3.38 40.72
N VAL A 374 -0.19 4.51 40.01
CA VAL A 374 0.26 5.80 40.55
C VAL A 374 -0.75 6.89 40.17
N SER A 375 -1.13 7.71 41.14
CA SER A 375 -1.87 8.96 40.91
C SER A 375 -0.89 10.14 40.88
N GLY A 376 -1.12 11.12 40.00
CA GLY A 376 -0.17 12.21 39.76
C GLY A 376 0.73 12.05 38.53
N LEU A 377 0.50 11.00 37.72
CA LEU A 377 1.22 10.71 36.47
C LEU A 377 0.25 10.55 35.29
N PRO A 378 0.58 11.06 34.09
CA PRO A 378 1.76 11.85 33.75
C PRO A 378 1.58 13.34 34.11
N GLU A 379 0.34 13.77 34.33
CA GLU A 379 -0.01 15.14 34.70
C GLU A 379 -0.09 15.25 36.23
N PRO A 380 0.62 16.19 36.84
CA PRO A 380 0.57 16.41 38.28
C PRO A 380 -0.81 16.93 38.67
N ARG A 381 -1.29 16.51 39.84
CA ARG A 381 -2.63 16.83 40.36
C ARG A 381 -2.55 16.98 41.86
N SER A 382 -3.34 17.88 42.44
CA SER A 382 -3.27 18.24 43.87
C SER A 382 -3.99 17.25 44.79
N ASP A 383 -4.96 16.50 44.27
CA ASP A 383 -5.80 15.53 44.97
C ASP A 383 -5.32 14.07 44.75
N HIS A 384 -4.04 13.90 44.37
CA HIS A 384 -3.43 12.61 44.04
C HIS A 384 -3.64 11.55 45.14
N ALA A 385 -3.49 11.93 46.42
CA ALA A 385 -3.65 11.04 47.56
C ALA A 385 -5.10 10.57 47.76
N ILE A 386 -6.07 11.46 47.56
CA ILE A 386 -7.50 11.14 47.67
C ILE A 386 -7.87 10.11 46.61
N CYS A 387 -7.46 10.34 45.36
CA CYS A 387 -7.69 9.41 44.27
C CYS A 387 -7.07 8.02 44.50
N ALA A 388 -5.85 7.97 45.02
CA ALA A 388 -5.21 6.69 45.35
C ALA A 388 -5.98 5.93 46.45
N VAL A 389 -6.41 6.61 47.50
CA VAL A 389 -7.20 5.96 48.58
C VAL A 389 -8.57 5.51 48.07
N SER A 390 -9.28 6.33 47.29
CA SER A 390 -10.56 5.95 46.68
C SER A 390 -10.41 4.72 45.78
N MET A 391 -9.37 4.69 44.93
CA MET A 391 -9.04 3.52 44.12
C MET A 391 -8.83 2.26 44.99
N GLY A 392 -8.07 2.36 46.08
CA GLY A 392 -7.87 1.25 47.01
C GLY A 392 -9.17 0.73 47.64
N LEU A 393 -10.11 1.62 47.97
CA LEU A 393 -11.41 1.24 48.53
C LEU A 393 -12.26 0.51 47.49
N ASP A 394 -12.30 1.02 46.26
CA ASP A 394 -13.05 0.40 45.17
C ASP A 394 -12.50 -0.99 44.80
N MET A 395 -11.17 -1.18 44.84
CA MET A 395 -10.54 -2.48 44.65
C MET A 395 -10.95 -3.49 45.74
N ILE A 396 -10.94 -3.08 47.01
CA ILE A 396 -11.36 -3.92 48.14
C ILE A 396 -12.86 -4.27 48.05
N HIS A 397 -13.70 -3.31 47.65
CA HIS A 397 -15.12 -3.57 47.43
C HIS A 397 -15.35 -4.54 46.27
N THR A 398 -14.62 -4.38 45.17
CA THR A 398 -14.73 -5.24 43.98
C THR A 398 -14.29 -6.67 44.29
N ILE A 399 -13.17 -6.87 44.98
CA ILE A 399 -12.71 -8.23 45.33
C ILE A 399 -13.66 -8.91 46.32
N LYS A 400 -14.29 -8.15 47.23
CA LYS A 400 -15.31 -8.67 48.14
C LYS A 400 -16.54 -9.17 47.36
N LEU A 401 -16.99 -8.41 46.37
CA LEU A 401 -18.09 -8.82 45.47
C LEU A 401 -17.72 -10.09 44.68
N VAL A 402 -16.49 -10.17 44.15
CA VAL A 402 -16.02 -11.36 43.42
C VAL A 402 -15.99 -12.58 44.34
N ARG A 403 -15.51 -12.43 45.59
CA ARG A 403 -15.52 -13.50 46.59
C ARG A 403 -16.94 -14.03 46.87
N GLU A 404 -17.93 -13.13 46.98
CA GLU A 404 -19.32 -13.50 47.24
C GLU A 404 -20.00 -14.16 46.02
N LEU A 405 -19.63 -13.78 44.79
CA LEU A 405 -20.23 -14.28 43.56
C LEU A 405 -19.66 -15.62 43.09
N TYR A 406 -18.34 -15.82 43.22
CA TYR A 406 -17.65 -16.99 42.69
C TYR A 406 -17.24 -18.00 43.77
N ASP A 407 -17.57 -17.74 45.04
CA ASP A 407 -17.23 -18.58 46.20
C ASP A 407 -15.73 -18.92 46.31
N VAL A 408 -14.88 -17.93 45.96
CA VAL A 408 -13.42 -18.06 46.02
C VAL A 408 -12.87 -17.29 47.22
N ASN A 409 -12.13 -17.96 48.10
CA ASN A 409 -11.54 -17.35 49.30
C ASN A 409 -10.29 -16.48 48.98
N VAL A 410 -10.51 -15.38 48.27
CA VAL A 410 -9.49 -14.36 47.96
C VAL A 410 -9.77 -13.06 48.72
N ASN A 411 -8.70 -12.33 49.03
CA ASN A 411 -8.77 -10.99 49.62
C ASN A 411 -7.66 -10.11 49.03
N MET A 412 -7.57 -8.85 49.42
CA MET A 412 -6.56 -7.93 48.90
C MET A 412 -5.87 -7.15 50.03
N ARG A 413 -4.56 -6.97 49.94
CA ARG A 413 -3.79 -6.03 50.75
C ARG A 413 -3.47 -4.81 49.90
N VAL A 414 -3.65 -3.62 50.46
CA VAL A 414 -3.38 -2.36 49.74
C VAL A 414 -2.46 -1.48 50.58
N GLY A 415 -1.33 -1.08 50.01
CA GLY A 415 -0.37 -0.15 50.60
C GLY A 415 -0.25 1.12 49.76
N ILE A 416 -0.29 2.30 50.40
CA ILE A 416 -0.22 3.60 49.74
C ILE A 416 0.80 4.51 50.42
N HIS A 417 1.67 5.11 49.62
CA HIS A 417 2.61 6.13 50.05
C HIS A 417 2.61 7.32 49.07
N SER A 418 2.79 8.53 49.57
CA SER A 418 2.80 9.76 48.78
C SER A 418 4.17 10.42 48.85
N GLY A 419 4.74 10.74 47.70
CA GLY A 419 6.12 11.18 47.60
C GLY A 419 6.50 11.65 46.19
N LYS A 420 7.75 11.40 45.80
CA LYS A 420 8.36 11.75 44.51
C LYS A 420 8.87 10.49 43.80
N ALA A 421 8.96 10.53 42.47
CA ALA A 421 9.66 9.48 41.74
C ALA A 421 10.20 9.91 40.38
N HIS A 422 11.20 9.17 39.92
CA HIS A 422 11.68 9.21 38.55
C HIS A 422 10.91 8.20 37.72
N CYS A 423 10.33 8.63 36.60
CA CYS A 423 9.50 7.80 35.73
C CYS A 423 10.12 7.76 34.34
N GLY A 424 10.15 6.59 33.69
CA GLY A 424 10.85 6.45 32.43
C GLY A 424 10.93 5.04 31.89
N VAL A 425 11.82 4.84 30.90
CA VAL A 425 12.09 3.53 30.29
C VAL A 425 13.57 3.19 30.47
N LEU A 426 13.86 1.93 30.82
CA LEU A 426 15.20 1.39 31.08
C LEU A 426 15.52 0.21 30.15
N GLY A 427 16.79 0.08 29.77
CA GLY A 427 17.33 -1.07 29.03
C GLY A 427 17.16 -0.97 27.52
N LEU A 428 17.74 -1.95 26.81
CA LEU A 428 17.67 -2.08 25.35
C LEU A 428 16.54 -3.01 24.90
N LYS A 429 16.25 -4.05 25.70
CA LYS A 429 15.21 -5.05 25.42
C LYS A 429 14.05 -4.93 26.39
N LYS A 430 12.81 -5.22 25.92
CA LYS A 430 11.58 -5.21 26.74
C LYS A 430 11.26 -3.85 27.36
N TRP A 431 11.22 -2.82 26.54
CA TRP A 431 10.85 -1.47 26.97
C TRP A 431 9.49 -1.43 27.66
N GLN A 432 9.49 -0.95 28.89
CA GLN A 432 8.31 -0.74 29.71
C GLN A 432 8.48 0.59 30.45
N PHE A 433 7.39 1.34 30.58
CA PHE A 433 7.36 2.51 31.43
C PHE A 433 7.33 2.07 32.90
N ASP A 434 8.28 2.54 33.70
CA ASP A 434 8.45 2.16 35.09
C ASP A 434 8.81 3.38 35.97
N VAL A 435 8.78 3.18 37.28
CA VAL A 435 8.93 4.24 38.29
C VAL A 435 9.95 3.82 39.35
N TRP A 436 10.92 4.70 39.64
CA TRP A 436 12.02 4.47 40.60
C TRP A 436 12.11 5.59 41.63
N SER A 437 12.09 5.22 42.91
CA SER A 437 12.48 6.06 44.06
C SER A 437 12.46 5.22 45.34
N ASN A 438 13.08 5.73 46.40
CA ASN A 438 12.91 5.22 47.76
C ASN A 438 11.44 5.19 48.19
N ASP A 439 10.63 6.15 47.71
CA ASP A 439 9.19 6.25 48.00
C ASP A 439 8.40 5.08 47.39
N VAL A 440 8.83 4.56 46.24
CA VAL A 440 8.26 3.36 45.61
C VAL A 440 8.56 2.12 46.46
N THR A 441 9.81 1.99 46.92
CA THR A 441 10.24 0.90 47.79
C THR A 441 9.48 0.90 49.11
N LEU A 442 9.25 2.09 49.68
CA LEU A 442 8.43 2.26 50.88
C LEU A 442 6.98 1.80 50.64
N ALA A 443 6.34 2.22 49.54
CA ALA A 443 4.97 1.80 49.20
C ALA A 443 4.83 0.28 49.08
N ASN A 444 5.82 -0.39 48.48
CA ASN A 444 5.86 -1.86 48.37
C ASN A 444 5.93 -2.52 49.76
N HIS A 445 6.78 -2.02 50.66
CA HIS A 445 6.83 -2.52 52.03
C HIS A 445 5.57 -2.21 52.86
N MET A 446 4.86 -1.13 52.54
CA MET A 446 3.58 -0.79 53.14
C MET A 446 2.46 -1.76 52.73
N GLU A 447 2.44 -2.23 51.48
CA GLU A 447 1.54 -3.32 51.07
C GLU A 447 1.85 -4.59 51.85
N SER A 448 3.13 -4.97 51.88
CA SER A 448 3.54 -6.24 52.49
C SER A 448 3.28 -6.28 54.01
N ALA A 449 3.35 -5.13 54.68
CA ALA A 449 2.98 -4.95 56.09
C ALA A 449 1.47 -4.73 56.30
N GLY A 450 0.70 -4.61 55.22
CA GLY A 450 -0.73 -4.34 55.20
C GLY A 450 -1.58 -5.49 55.70
N ILE A 451 -2.79 -5.16 56.16
CA ILE A 451 -3.77 -6.13 56.65
C ILE A 451 -4.79 -6.40 55.53
N PRO A 452 -5.10 -7.67 55.19
CA PRO A 452 -6.06 -7.99 54.15
C PRO A 452 -7.43 -7.33 54.39
N GLY A 453 -7.97 -6.65 53.37
CA GLY A 453 -9.24 -5.92 53.43
C GLY A 453 -9.16 -4.53 54.09
N ARG A 454 -7.96 -3.99 54.28
CA ARG A 454 -7.71 -2.62 54.77
C ARG A 454 -6.66 -1.93 53.89
N ILE A 455 -6.72 -0.61 53.85
CA ILE A 455 -5.73 0.24 53.17
C ILE A 455 -4.73 0.73 54.21
N HIS A 456 -3.45 0.47 53.97
CA HIS A 456 -2.34 0.86 54.84
C HIS A 456 -1.61 2.05 54.24
N ILE A 457 -1.52 3.14 54.99
CA ILE A 457 -0.94 4.41 54.56
C ILE A 457 0.19 4.89 55.48
N THR A 458 1.11 5.70 54.94
CA THR A 458 2.15 6.39 55.71
C THR A 458 1.66 7.73 56.26
N GLU A 459 2.46 8.36 57.12
CA GLU A 459 2.24 9.74 57.59
C GLU A 459 2.15 10.74 56.43
N ASP A 460 3.06 10.67 55.46
CA ASP A 460 3.07 11.61 54.31
C ASP A 460 1.77 11.54 53.49
N THR A 461 1.20 10.35 53.36
CA THR A 461 -0.11 10.18 52.72
C THR A 461 -1.21 10.78 53.59
N LEU A 462 -1.17 10.59 54.91
CA LEU A 462 -2.16 11.17 55.83
C LEU A 462 -2.17 12.70 55.75
N GLU A 463 -1.01 13.34 55.70
CA GLU A 463 -0.88 14.78 55.52
C GLU A 463 -1.48 15.23 54.17
N ALA A 464 -1.19 14.49 53.09
CA ALA A 464 -1.73 14.75 51.76
C ALA A 464 -3.26 14.54 51.64
N LEU A 465 -3.87 13.73 52.51
CA LEU A 465 -5.31 13.49 52.54
C LEU A 465 -6.12 14.62 53.21
N GLN A 466 -5.46 15.55 53.90
CA GLN A 466 -6.08 16.74 54.52
C GLN A 466 -7.31 16.42 55.41
N GLY A 467 -7.30 15.27 56.08
CA GLY A 467 -8.38 14.86 56.99
C GLY A 467 -9.66 14.34 56.32
N THR A 468 -9.64 14.05 55.02
CA THR A 468 -10.81 13.56 54.27
C THR A 468 -11.33 12.19 54.74
N PHE A 469 -10.44 11.33 55.23
CA PHE A 469 -10.77 9.96 55.67
C PHE A 469 -10.44 9.75 57.15
N LYS A 470 -11.26 8.92 57.82
CA LYS A 470 -10.99 8.50 59.21
C LYS A 470 -9.90 7.43 59.21
N VAL A 471 -8.92 7.56 60.11
CA VAL A 471 -7.78 6.64 60.21
C VAL A 471 -7.57 6.11 61.62
N ILE A 472 -6.97 4.93 61.74
CA ILE A 472 -6.52 4.32 63.00
C ILE A 472 -5.02 4.01 62.95
N PRO A 473 -4.32 3.89 64.08
CA PRO A 473 -2.93 3.44 64.11
C PRO A 473 -2.79 2.04 63.49
N GLY A 474 -1.86 1.90 62.55
CA GLY A 474 -1.63 0.67 61.78
C GLY A 474 -0.52 -0.24 62.31
N ASN A 475 0.39 0.28 63.14
CA ASN A 475 1.54 -0.44 63.72
C ASN A 475 2.33 -1.30 62.71
N GLY A 476 2.64 -0.76 61.52
CA GLY A 476 3.32 -1.51 60.44
C GLY A 476 4.71 -2.04 60.81
N HIS A 477 5.43 -1.34 61.69
CA HIS A 477 6.77 -1.69 62.15
C HIS A 477 6.83 -3.04 62.89
N GLU A 478 5.75 -3.49 63.52
CA GLU A 478 5.70 -4.81 64.18
C GLU A 478 5.65 -5.96 63.17
N ARG A 479 5.11 -5.71 61.97
CA ARG A 479 4.86 -6.74 60.94
C ARG A 479 5.94 -6.75 59.85
N SER A 480 6.68 -5.66 59.69
CA SER A 480 7.76 -5.55 58.70
C SER A 480 9.08 -5.14 59.36
N LYS A 481 10.06 -6.05 59.27
CA LYS A 481 11.44 -5.80 59.74
C LYS A 481 12.06 -4.58 59.07
N TRP A 482 11.80 -4.39 57.77
CA TRP A 482 12.33 -3.27 57.01
C TRP A 482 11.80 -1.93 57.52
N LEU A 483 10.49 -1.83 57.81
CA LEU A 483 9.88 -0.61 58.36
C LEU A 483 10.44 -0.27 59.75
N ALA A 484 10.70 -1.30 60.57
CA ALA A 484 11.31 -1.12 61.89
C ALA A 484 12.75 -0.61 61.81
N GLU A 485 13.57 -1.18 60.91
CA GLU A 485 14.97 -0.79 60.70
C GLU A 485 15.11 0.64 60.15
N HIS A 486 14.18 1.09 59.32
CA HIS A 486 14.16 2.44 58.74
C HIS A 486 13.46 3.49 59.62
N GLY A 487 13.05 3.11 60.85
CA GLY A 487 12.50 4.05 61.83
C GLY A 487 11.07 4.53 61.54
N ILE A 488 10.32 3.86 60.66
CA ILE A 488 8.97 4.26 60.25
C ILE A 488 7.95 3.72 61.26
N LYS A 489 7.69 4.50 62.31
CA LYS A 489 6.82 4.08 63.42
C LYS A 489 5.36 4.51 63.26
N SER A 490 5.10 5.68 62.66
CA SER A 490 3.74 6.22 62.48
C SER A 490 3.16 5.81 61.12
N THR A 491 2.40 4.72 61.14
CA THR A 491 1.64 4.24 59.98
C THR A 491 0.17 4.12 60.35
N TYR A 492 -0.73 4.25 59.39
CA TYR A 492 -2.17 4.31 59.64
C TYR A 492 -2.97 3.37 58.74
N LEU A 493 -4.15 2.96 59.19
CA LEU A 493 -5.12 2.22 58.39
C LEU A 493 -6.36 3.08 58.18
N ILE A 494 -6.87 3.12 56.96
CA ILE A 494 -8.13 3.81 56.64
C ILE A 494 -9.30 3.00 57.21
N VAL A 495 -10.23 3.68 57.88
CA VAL A 495 -11.48 3.10 58.40
C VAL A 495 -12.65 3.57 57.55
N GLU A 496 -13.40 2.62 57.00
CA GLU A 496 -14.68 2.91 56.37
C GLU A 496 -15.66 3.44 57.43
N GLY A 497 -16.16 4.66 57.26
CA GLY A 497 -17.21 5.21 58.13
C GLY A 497 -18.55 4.54 57.85
N GLU A 498 -19.31 4.19 58.90
CA GLU A 498 -20.66 3.64 58.76
C GLU A 498 -21.62 4.59 58.01
N GLU A 499 -21.35 5.90 58.01
CA GLU A 499 -22.14 6.93 57.31
C GLU A 499 -21.93 6.94 55.78
N GLY A 500 -20.82 6.39 55.27
CA GLY A 500 -20.59 6.23 53.82
C GLY A 500 -21.46 5.12 53.20
N ARG A 501 -21.95 4.20 54.04
CA ARG A 501 -22.73 3.05 53.61
C ARG A 501 -24.07 3.47 52.99
N GLU A 502 -24.72 4.52 53.48
CA GLU A 502 -26.03 4.96 52.95
C GLU A 502 -25.93 5.75 51.64
N HIS A 503 -24.90 6.60 51.48
CA HIS A 503 -24.71 7.38 50.25
C HIS A 503 -24.25 6.49 49.08
N SER A 504 -23.38 5.49 49.34
CA SER A 504 -22.98 4.48 48.35
C SER A 504 -24.13 3.53 48.02
N LEU A 505 -24.93 3.10 49.01
CA LEU A 505 -26.06 2.19 48.78
C LEU A 505 -27.22 2.88 48.04
N GLN A 506 -27.51 4.16 48.26
CA GLN A 506 -28.57 4.87 47.50
C GLN A 506 -28.16 5.20 46.06
N GLN A 507 -26.89 5.53 45.82
CA GLN A 507 -26.38 5.79 44.46
C GLN A 507 -26.12 4.48 43.68
N GLN A 508 -25.92 3.35 44.38
CA GLN A 508 -25.83 2.03 43.76
C GLN A 508 -27.18 1.30 43.66
N GLN A 509 -28.18 1.55 44.52
CA GLN A 509 -29.51 0.93 44.38
C GLN A 509 -30.30 1.46 43.18
N SER A 510 -30.04 2.69 42.72
CA SER A 510 -30.57 3.16 41.43
C SER A 510 -29.88 2.51 40.22
N THR A 511 -28.71 1.89 40.43
CA THR A 511 -27.81 1.44 39.37
C THR A 511 -27.68 -0.09 39.32
N PHE A 512 -28.00 -0.79 40.41
CA PHE A 512 -27.80 -2.24 40.57
C PHE A 512 -29.13 -3.00 40.70
N ASN A 513 -29.87 -3.04 39.60
CA ASN A 513 -30.94 -4.00 39.44
C ASN A 513 -30.33 -5.39 39.14
N ARG A 514 -30.78 -6.44 39.83
CA ARG A 514 -30.34 -7.84 39.60
C ARG A 514 -30.71 -8.34 38.18
N SER A 515 -31.64 -7.65 37.52
CA SER A 515 -31.96 -7.80 36.09
C SER A 515 -30.97 -7.09 35.16
N THR A 516 -30.19 -6.14 35.67
CA THR A 516 -29.06 -5.48 35.00
C THR A 516 -27.82 -6.37 35.03
N LEU A 517 -27.53 -7.11 36.10
CA LEU A 517 -26.38 -8.04 36.13
C LEU A 517 -26.53 -9.18 35.11
N SER A 518 -27.75 -9.72 34.96
CA SER A 518 -28.06 -10.71 33.91
C SER A 518 -28.20 -10.07 32.53
N LYS A 519 -28.62 -8.80 32.44
CA LYS A 519 -28.55 -8.02 31.19
C LYS A 519 -27.15 -7.53 30.86
N GLU A 520 -26.20 -7.43 31.79
CA GLU A 520 -24.79 -7.01 31.67
C GLU A 520 -23.88 -8.20 31.42
N LEU A 521 -24.13 -9.36 32.03
CA LEU A 521 -23.62 -10.64 31.53
C LEU A 521 -24.21 -10.95 30.13
N GLN A 522 -25.45 -10.54 29.85
CA GLN A 522 -25.98 -10.59 28.49
C GLN A 522 -25.60 -9.40 27.62
N LEU A 523 -25.10 -8.25 28.12
CA LEU A 523 -24.73 -7.05 27.32
C LEU A 523 -23.24 -7.08 27.03
N THR A 524 -22.40 -7.61 27.90
CA THR A 524 -21.06 -8.08 27.51
C THR A 524 -21.19 -9.15 26.42
N GLY A 525 -22.23 -9.99 26.44
CA GLY A 525 -22.63 -10.89 25.35
C GLY A 525 -23.49 -10.31 24.18
N LYS A 526 -24.19 -9.18 24.34
CA LYS A 526 -25.17 -8.58 23.37
C LYS A 526 -24.80 -7.19 22.89
N MET A 527 -23.74 -6.55 23.39
CA MET A 527 -23.09 -5.39 22.74
C MET A 527 -22.58 -5.78 21.33
N ASP A 528 -22.58 -7.08 21.01
CA ASP A 528 -22.42 -7.63 19.67
C ASP A 528 -23.69 -7.63 18.78
N ARG A 529 -24.85 -7.11 19.21
CA ARG A 529 -26.09 -7.16 18.39
C ARG A 529 -26.81 -5.82 18.16
N GLN A 530 -26.49 -4.75 18.88
CA GLN A 530 -26.97 -3.41 18.53
C GLN A 530 -25.78 -2.51 18.18
N GLY A 531 -25.75 -2.11 16.91
CA GLY A 531 -24.59 -1.49 16.26
C GLY A 531 -24.19 -0.15 16.87
N ASN A 532 -23.15 -0.19 17.69
CA ASN A 532 -22.31 0.95 18.06
C ASN A 532 -21.84 1.66 16.76
N PRO A 533 -21.81 3.00 16.66
CA PRO A 533 -21.27 3.70 15.48
C PRO A 533 -19.83 3.28 15.16
N LEU A 534 -19.02 3.04 16.20
CA LEU A 534 -17.68 2.45 16.14
C LEU A 534 -17.65 1.04 15.54
N ARG A 535 -18.70 0.22 15.75
CA ARG A 535 -18.80 -1.11 15.16
C ARG A 535 -19.25 -1.07 13.70
N ARG A 536 -19.95 -0.01 13.27
CA ARG A 536 -20.19 0.28 11.83
C ARG A 536 -18.91 0.76 11.14
N GLU A 537 -18.07 1.53 11.83
CA GLU A 537 -16.73 1.94 11.37
C GLU A 537 -15.80 0.72 11.26
N LEU A 538 -15.81 -0.17 12.26
CA LEU A 538 -15.04 -1.44 12.27
C LEU A 538 -15.61 -2.50 11.31
N SER A 539 -16.90 -2.43 10.99
CA SER A 539 -17.55 -3.29 9.99
C SER A 539 -17.51 -2.73 8.57
N ARG A 540 -16.85 -1.58 8.32
CA ARG A 540 -16.56 -1.17 6.94
C ARG A 540 -15.61 -2.19 6.34
N THR A 541 -16.12 -2.90 5.35
CA THR A 541 -15.32 -3.87 4.61
C THR A 541 -14.15 -3.12 4.00
N ILE A 542 -12.93 -3.69 4.01
CA ILE A 542 -11.74 -3.09 3.36
C ILE A 542 -12.08 -2.55 1.97
N ASN A 543 -12.94 -3.28 1.24
CA ASN A 543 -13.48 -2.90 -0.06
C ASN A 543 -14.20 -1.54 -0.09
N GLU A 544 -14.97 -1.16 0.92
CA GLU A 544 -15.69 0.12 0.95
C GLU A 544 -14.73 1.30 1.10
N ASP A 545 -13.73 1.18 1.98
CA ASP A 545 -12.70 2.20 2.16
C ASP A 545 -11.81 2.30 0.93
N VAL A 546 -11.46 1.17 0.31
CA VAL A 546 -10.76 1.13 -0.99
C VAL A 546 -11.58 1.86 -2.04
N ASN A 547 -12.89 1.59 -2.13
CA ASN A 547 -13.75 2.23 -3.12
C ASN A 547 -13.80 3.75 -2.90
N LYS A 548 -14.05 4.21 -1.67
CA LYS A 548 -14.11 5.63 -1.32
C LYS A 548 -12.78 6.36 -1.55
N TYR A 549 -11.66 5.71 -1.25
CA TYR A 549 -10.33 6.26 -1.54
C TYR A 549 -10.10 6.40 -3.03
N LEU A 550 -10.44 5.38 -3.81
CA LEU A 550 -10.31 5.41 -5.26
C LEU A 550 -11.23 6.46 -5.90
N GLU A 551 -12.47 6.63 -5.44
CA GLU A 551 -13.38 7.67 -5.91
C GLU A 551 -12.77 9.06 -5.73
N ARG A 552 -12.34 9.39 -4.50
CA ARG A 552 -11.67 10.67 -4.21
C ARG A 552 -10.37 10.83 -4.98
N GLY A 553 -9.59 9.76 -5.11
CA GLY A 553 -8.34 9.74 -5.85
C GLY A 553 -8.54 10.04 -7.33
N ILE A 554 -9.57 9.46 -7.96
CA ILE A 554 -9.95 9.70 -9.36
C ILE A 554 -10.41 11.15 -9.55
N GLU A 555 -11.28 11.66 -8.67
CA GLU A 555 -11.77 13.04 -8.72
C GLU A 555 -10.63 14.07 -8.57
N ALA A 556 -9.62 13.76 -7.76
CA ALA A 556 -8.45 14.61 -7.54
C ALA A 556 -7.46 14.63 -8.72
N ILE A 557 -7.57 13.74 -9.72
CA ILE A 557 -6.66 13.71 -10.87
C ILE A 557 -6.78 15.01 -11.67
N ASN A 558 -5.73 15.84 -11.60
CA ASN A 558 -5.57 17.03 -12.42
C ASN A 558 -4.55 16.78 -13.54
N LYS A 559 -5.05 16.44 -14.73
CA LYS A 559 -4.23 16.11 -15.91
C LYS A 559 -3.33 17.26 -16.36
N GLU A 560 -3.78 18.51 -16.22
CA GLU A 560 -2.99 19.68 -16.63
C GLU A 560 -1.84 19.91 -15.65
N ALA A 561 -2.10 19.75 -14.35
CA ALA A 561 -1.05 19.79 -13.34
C ALA A 561 -0.01 18.68 -13.55
N TRP A 562 -0.44 17.43 -13.80
CA TRP A 562 0.48 16.33 -14.09
C TRP A 562 1.31 16.57 -15.36
N ARG A 563 0.69 17.06 -16.43
CA ARG A 563 1.41 17.37 -17.67
C ARG A 563 2.49 18.42 -17.42
N ASN A 564 2.14 19.52 -16.76
CA ASN A 564 3.07 20.63 -16.55
C ASN A 564 4.17 20.27 -15.53
N ALA A 565 3.86 19.40 -14.55
CA ALA A 565 4.82 18.95 -13.55
C ALA A 565 5.82 17.93 -14.12
N TYR A 566 5.34 16.85 -14.76
CA TYR A 566 6.16 15.67 -15.07
C TYR A 566 6.64 15.60 -16.52
N CYS A 567 5.93 16.20 -17.48
CA CYS A 567 6.22 16.07 -18.91
C CYS A 567 6.75 17.37 -19.52
N GLU A 568 7.59 17.26 -20.54
CA GLU A 568 7.95 18.38 -21.41
C GLU A 568 6.75 18.76 -22.32
N PRO A 569 6.51 20.07 -22.57
CA PRO A 569 5.28 20.54 -23.21
C PRO A 569 5.09 20.05 -24.66
N TYR A 570 6.18 19.81 -25.39
CA TYR A 570 6.13 19.43 -26.82
C TYR A 570 6.56 17.99 -27.10
N LEU A 571 7.64 17.51 -26.47
CA LEU A 571 8.14 16.16 -26.71
C LEU A 571 7.42 15.08 -25.89
N LEU A 572 6.63 15.47 -24.89
CA LEU A 572 5.98 14.61 -23.90
C LEU A 572 6.92 13.74 -23.05
N VAL A 573 8.24 13.80 -23.29
CA VAL A 573 9.27 13.10 -22.51
C VAL A 573 9.18 13.51 -21.05
N PHE A 574 9.35 12.54 -20.14
CA PHE A 574 9.41 12.84 -18.71
C PHE A 574 10.66 13.68 -18.40
N LYS A 575 10.50 14.74 -17.60
CA LYS A 575 11.61 15.60 -17.17
C LYS A 575 12.72 14.83 -16.44
N HIS A 576 12.34 13.75 -15.75
CA HIS A 576 13.28 12.85 -15.06
C HIS A 576 13.68 11.67 -15.95
N ALA A 577 14.97 11.59 -16.29
CA ALA A 577 15.55 10.52 -17.10
C ALA A 577 15.27 9.08 -16.60
N PRO A 578 15.36 8.74 -15.29
CA PRO A 578 15.13 7.36 -14.85
C PRO A 578 13.66 6.96 -15.00
N MET A 579 12.73 7.90 -14.80
CA MET A 579 11.29 7.68 -15.02
C MET A 579 10.99 7.39 -16.50
N GLU A 580 11.59 8.14 -17.43
CA GLU A 580 11.47 7.89 -18.88
C GLU A 580 11.99 6.50 -19.26
N GLN A 581 13.13 6.09 -18.71
CA GLN A 581 13.69 4.76 -18.99
C GLN A 581 12.74 3.65 -18.54
N LYS A 582 12.06 3.78 -17.39
CA LYS A 582 11.09 2.78 -16.91
C LYS A 582 9.78 2.81 -17.68
N PHE A 583 9.29 3.98 -18.07
CA PHE A 583 8.15 4.10 -18.97
C PHE A 583 8.40 3.41 -20.32
N LEU A 584 9.58 3.59 -20.90
CA LEU A 584 9.97 2.92 -22.14
C LEU A 584 10.07 1.40 -21.99
N GLN A 585 10.43 0.89 -20.81
CA GLN A 585 10.38 -0.55 -20.51
C GLN A 585 8.93 -1.05 -20.39
N TYR A 586 8.07 -0.32 -19.67
CA TYR A 586 6.65 -0.62 -19.50
C TYR A 586 5.91 -0.72 -20.84
N LYS A 587 6.23 0.17 -21.80
CA LYS A 587 5.62 0.20 -23.14
C LYS A 587 6.10 -0.92 -24.10
N SER A 588 7.07 -1.76 -23.72
CA SER A 588 7.93 -2.43 -24.71
C SER A 588 7.47 -3.77 -25.35
N ASN A 589 6.24 -4.27 -25.16
CA ASN A 589 5.64 -5.44 -25.86
C ASN A 589 4.14 -5.20 -26.16
N PRO A 590 3.48 -5.60 -27.29
CA PRO A 590 3.85 -6.56 -28.35
C PRO A 590 3.71 -6.03 -29.82
N SER A 591 4.76 -6.15 -30.64
CA SER A 591 4.71 -5.77 -32.06
C SER A 591 4.06 -6.81 -32.99
N LEU A 592 3.89 -8.06 -32.56
CA LEU A 592 3.38 -9.13 -33.42
C LEU A 592 1.91 -8.91 -33.79
N LEU A 593 1.06 -8.59 -32.81
CA LEU A 593 -0.37 -8.34 -33.03
C LEU A 593 -0.61 -7.11 -33.91
N GLU A 594 0.19 -6.05 -33.71
CA GLU A 594 0.15 -4.81 -34.50
C GLU A 594 0.59 -5.07 -35.96
N ILE A 595 1.64 -5.88 -36.17
CA ILE A 595 2.09 -6.30 -37.50
C ILE A 595 1.05 -7.19 -38.18
N THR A 596 0.41 -8.11 -37.45
CA THR A 596 -0.69 -8.95 -37.99
C THR A 596 -1.85 -8.09 -38.47
N ASN A 597 -2.24 -7.03 -37.76
CA ASN A 597 -3.26 -6.07 -38.22
C ASN A 597 -2.85 -5.41 -39.54
N LEU A 598 -1.62 -4.93 -39.66
CA LEU A 598 -1.12 -4.32 -40.90
C LEU A 598 -1.19 -5.28 -42.10
N LEU A 599 -0.81 -6.54 -41.89
CA LEU A 599 -0.87 -7.59 -42.93
C LEU A 599 -2.31 -7.90 -43.36
N TRP A 600 -3.26 -7.97 -42.42
CA TRP A 600 -4.68 -8.16 -42.74
C TRP A 600 -5.28 -6.98 -43.50
N VAL A 601 -4.98 -5.75 -43.09
CA VAL A 601 -5.43 -4.55 -43.80
C VAL A 601 -4.87 -4.53 -45.22
N PHE A 602 -3.59 -4.86 -45.40
CA PHE A 602 -2.96 -4.95 -46.72
C PHE A 602 -3.59 -6.05 -47.60
N ALA A 603 -3.89 -7.22 -47.05
CA ALA A 603 -4.57 -8.30 -47.77
C ALA A 603 -5.97 -7.89 -48.25
N LEU A 604 -6.72 -7.16 -47.41
CA LEU A 604 -8.04 -6.65 -47.78
C LEU A 604 -7.96 -5.55 -48.85
N CYS A 605 -6.91 -4.71 -48.85
CA CYS A 605 -6.66 -3.77 -49.95
C CYS A 605 -6.38 -4.51 -51.27
N ILE A 606 -5.59 -5.59 -51.27
CA ILE A 606 -5.34 -6.40 -52.47
C ILE A 606 -6.65 -7.03 -52.97
N LEU A 607 -7.47 -7.56 -52.06
CA LEU A 607 -8.79 -8.12 -52.39
C LEU A 607 -9.70 -7.07 -53.07
N ALA A 608 -9.77 -5.85 -52.51
CA ALA A 608 -10.55 -4.76 -53.09
C ALA A 608 -10.07 -4.37 -54.50
N LEU A 609 -8.75 -4.28 -54.71
CA LEU A 609 -8.15 -4.03 -56.03
C LEU A 609 -8.44 -5.15 -57.03
N GLY A 610 -8.48 -6.41 -56.56
CA GLY A 610 -8.84 -7.56 -57.37
C GLY A 610 -10.29 -7.52 -57.85
N ILE A 611 -11.24 -7.23 -56.95
CA ILE A 611 -12.66 -7.09 -57.27
C ILE A 611 -12.91 -5.93 -58.25
N GLY A 612 -12.14 -4.85 -58.14
CA GLY A 612 -12.19 -3.70 -59.05
C GLY A 612 -11.78 -3.99 -60.49
N GLY A 613 -11.28 -5.19 -60.80
CA GLY A 613 -10.88 -5.58 -62.15
C GLY A 613 -9.51 -5.04 -62.60
N LEU A 614 -8.69 -4.53 -61.66
CA LEU A 614 -7.31 -4.08 -61.94
C LEU A 614 -6.26 -5.21 -61.82
N ALA A 615 -6.68 -6.46 -61.63
CA ALA A 615 -5.78 -7.60 -61.48
C ALA A 615 -5.35 -8.21 -62.82
N PHE A 616 -4.08 -8.03 -63.20
CA PHE A 616 -3.37 -8.96 -64.08
C PHE A 616 -2.83 -10.15 -63.27
N ALA A 617 -2.72 -11.32 -63.90
CA ALA A 617 -2.20 -12.55 -63.29
C ALA A 617 -0.81 -12.36 -62.64
N ASP A 618 0.07 -11.57 -63.26
CA ASP A 618 1.46 -11.35 -62.81
C ASP A 618 1.57 -10.61 -61.46
N GLN A 619 0.54 -9.85 -61.07
CA GLN A 619 0.54 -9.07 -59.82
C GLN A 619 -0.27 -9.70 -58.68
N LEU A 620 -1.17 -10.65 -58.97
CA LEU A 620 -1.60 -11.62 -57.96
C LEU A 620 -0.41 -12.49 -57.53
N ILE A 621 0.49 -12.82 -58.47
CA ILE A 621 1.73 -13.53 -58.19
C ILE A 621 2.73 -12.62 -57.45
N ALA A 622 3.02 -11.40 -57.91
CA ALA A 622 3.95 -10.51 -57.20
C ALA A 622 3.43 -10.05 -55.82
N GLY A 623 2.13 -9.76 -55.69
CA GLY A 623 1.47 -9.46 -54.42
C GLY A 623 1.38 -10.67 -53.49
N GLY A 624 1.13 -11.86 -54.04
CA GLY A 624 1.16 -13.13 -53.31
C GLY A 624 2.58 -13.50 -52.85
N VAL A 625 3.59 -13.29 -53.68
CA VAL A 625 5.01 -13.47 -53.35
C VAL A 625 5.43 -12.48 -52.27
N ALA A 626 5.01 -11.21 -52.33
CA ALA A 626 5.23 -10.24 -51.25
C ALA A 626 4.48 -10.65 -49.96
N PHE A 627 3.26 -11.17 -50.08
CA PHE A 627 2.44 -11.67 -48.98
C PHE A 627 3.02 -12.95 -48.34
N VAL A 628 3.83 -13.75 -49.04
CA VAL A 628 4.53 -14.93 -48.50
C VAL A 628 5.93 -14.58 -48.00
N LEU A 629 6.70 -13.79 -48.75
CA LEU A 629 8.08 -13.43 -48.41
C LEU A 629 8.17 -12.44 -47.25
N LEU A 630 7.24 -11.46 -47.14
CA LEU A 630 7.27 -10.47 -46.06
C LEU A 630 7.01 -11.11 -44.69
N PRO A 631 6.01 -12.01 -44.52
CA PRO A 631 5.83 -12.77 -43.28
C PRO A 631 6.92 -13.81 -43.04
N LEU A 632 7.48 -14.45 -44.08
CA LEU A 632 8.61 -15.39 -43.94
C LEU A 632 9.88 -14.68 -43.47
N LEU A 633 10.19 -13.50 -44.03
CA LEU A 633 11.29 -12.63 -43.60
C LEU A 633 11.06 -12.13 -42.16
N LEU A 634 9.85 -11.70 -41.83
CA LEU A 634 9.45 -11.32 -40.47
C LEU A 634 9.58 -12.49 -39.50
N PHE A 635 9.14 -13.69 -39.88
CA PHE A 635 9.25 -14.91 -39.09
C PHE A 635 10.72 -15.27 -38.86
N LEU A 636 11.58 -15.21 -39.88
CA LEU A 636 13.02 -15.45 -39.75
C LEU A 636 13.73 -14.40 -38.87
N LEU A 637 13.37 -13.11 -38.99
CA LEU A 637 13.92 -12.04 -38.14
C LEU A 637 13.46 -12.17 -36.68
N LEU A 638 12.20 -12.55 -36.44
CA LEU A 638 11.66 -12.80 -35.11
C LEU A 638 12.23 -14.09 -34.50
N PHE A 639 12.33 -15.16 -35.27
CA PHE A 639 12.91 -16.44 -34.85
C PHE A 639 14.39 -16.27 -34.45
N ARG A 640 15.17 -15.51 -35.23
CA ARG A 640 16.58 -15.19 -34.91
C ARG A 640 16.71 -14.36 -33.63
N ARG A 641 15.72 -13.53 -33.30
CA ARG A 641 15.65 -12.71 -32.07
C ARG A 641 15.24 -13.52 -30.82
N PHE A 642 14.45 -14.57 -30.98
CA PHE A 642 14.03 -15.45 -29.88
C PHE A 642 15.05 -16.57 -29.59
N VAL A 643 15.82 -17.03 -30.60
CA VAL A 643 16.66 -18.23 -30.48
C VAL A 643 18.12 -17.95 -30.06
N LYS A 644 18.65 -16.72 -30.18
CA LYS A 644 20.06 -16.44 -29.78
C LYS A 644 20.23 -15.06 -29.13
N LEU A 645 20.08 -14.96 -27.80
CA LEU A 645 20.87 -14.07 -26.93
C LEU A 645 20.54 -14.30 -25.44
N PRO A 646 21.52 -14.70 -24.59
CA PRO A 646 21.34 -14.63 -23.14
C PRO A 646 21.14 -13.17 -22.70
N ARG A 647 20.18 -12.96 -21.80
CA ARG A 647 19.59 -11.69 -21.32
C ARG A 647 20.56 -10.74 -20.57
N ARG A 648 21.86 -10.68 -20.89
CA ARG A 648 22.86 -9.99 -20.03
C ARG A 648 23.23 -8.55 -20.41
N LYS A 649 22.55 -7.88 -21.35
CA LYS A 649 22.70 -6.41 -21.55
C LYS A 649 21.35 -5.72 -21.79
N ARG A 650 20.65 -5.35 -20.71
CA ARG A 650 19.45 -4.47 -20.69
C ARG A 650 19.76 -3.01 -21.11
N ARG A 651 21.04 -2.65 -21.32
CA ARG A 651 21.53 -1.26 -21.49
C ARG A 651 21.22 -0.58 -22.85
N HIS A 652 20.70 -1.29 -23.85
CA HIS A 652 20.38 -0.70 -25.17
C HIS A 652 18.87 -0.78 -25.50
N SER A 653 18.02 -0.13 -24.70
CA SER A 653 16.59 0.05 -25.01
C SER A 653 16.38 0.94 -26.25
N GLY A 654 17.19 1.98 -26.42
CA GLY A 654 17.11 2.91 -27.57
C GLY A 654 17.39 2.26 -28.92
N LEU A 655 18.43 1.43 -29.03
CA LEU A 655 18.78 0.77 -30.30
C LEU A 655 17.66 -0.19 -30.78
N ARG A 656 17.05 -0.94 -29.85
CA ARG A 656 15.93 -1.84 -30.15
C ARG A 656 14.68 -1.08 -30.58
N ARG A 657 14.49 0.15 -30.10
CA ARG A 657 13.39 1.04 -30.50
C ARG A 657 13.60 1.56 -31.93
N ILE A 658 14.80 2.03 -32.26
CA ILE A 658 15.14 2.48 -33.62
C ILE A 658 14.96 1.33 -34.62
N GLN A 659 15.44 0.13 -34.29
CA GLN A 659 15.25 -1.06 -35.14
C GLN A 659 13.77 -1.40 -35.38
N LYS A 660 12.91 -1.27 -34.36
CA LYS A 660 11.45 -1.47 -34.50
C LYS A 660 10.83 -0.39 -35.40
N CYS A 661 11.19 0.88 -35.21
CA CYS A 661 10.69 1.99 -36.02
C CYS A 661 11.09 1.83 -37.49
N LEU A 662 12.35 1.47 -37.77
CA LEU A 662 12.84 1.21 -39.11
C LEU A 662 12.14 0.01 -39.77
N LEU A 663 11.86 -1.06 -39.02
CA LEU A 663 11.10 -2.20 -39.53
C LEU A 663 9.68 -1.78 -39.92
N VAL A 664 8.98 -1.03 -39.07
CA VAL A 664 7.61 -0.58 -39.36
C VAL A 664 7.60 0.37 -40.55
N LEU A 665 8.55 1.31 -40.63
CA LEU A 665 8.72 2.19 -41.78
C LEU A 665 8.95 1.41 -43.08
N LEU A 666 9.82 0.39 -43.04
CA LEU A 666 10.08 -0.49 -44.18
C LEU A 666 8.80 -1.21 -44.63
N LEU A 667 8.04 -1.82 -43.70
CA LEU A 667 6.79 -2.51 -44.02
C LEU A 667 5.78 -1.59 -44.71
N PHE A 668 5.55 -0.39 -44.16
CA PHE A 668 4.65 0.58 -44.78
C PHE A 668 5.16 1.09 -46.13
N SER A 669 6.47 1.33 -46.28
CA SER A 669 7.06 1.75 -47.55
C SER A 669 6.92 0.69 -48.65
N VAL A 670 7.01 -0.59 -48.30
CA VAL A 670 6.81 -1.71 -49.23
C VAL A 670 5.33 -1.74 -49.67
N CYS A 671 4.39 -1.64 -48.73
CA CYS A 671 2.96 -1.56 -49.06
C CYS A 671 2.63 -0.34 -49.93
N ALA A 672 3.19 0.83 -49.61
CA ALA A 672 3.01 2.06 -50.38
C ALA A 672 3.62 1.97 -51.77
N PHE A 673 4.82 1.36 -51.89
CA PHE A 673 5.49 1.14 -53.18
C PHE A 673 4.67 0.25 -54.11
N PHE A 674 4.09 -0.85 -53.60
CA PHE A 674 3.21 -1.70 -54.41
C PHE A 674 1.99 -0.93 -54.91
N LEU A 675 1.44 -0.03 -54.10
CA LEU A 675 0.30 0.78 -54.49
C LEU A 675 0.68 1.88 -55.51
N SER A 676 1.83 2.52 -55.35
CA SER A 676 2.35 3.54 -56.28
C SER A 676 2.84 2.95 -57.60
N LEU A 677 3.44 1.76 -57.58
CA LEU A 677 3.85 1.04 -58.79
C LEU A 677 2.64 0.72 -59.67
N ARG A 678 1.48 0.44 -59.07
CA ARG A 678 0.23 0.25 -59.80
C ARG A 678 -0.31 1.54 -60.42
N PHE A 679 -0.18 2.67 -59.73
CA PHE A 679 -0.49 3.98 -60.30
C PHE A 679 0.39 4.28 -61.53
N ALA A 680 1.69 3.92 -61.49
CA ALA A 680 2.63 4.20 -62.59
C ALA A 680 2.47 3.26 -63.80
N LEU A 681 2.00 2.03 -63.60
CA LEU A 681 1.85 1.01 -64.66
C LEU A 681 0.50 1.06 -65.39
N GLN A 682 -0.39 2.03 -65.11
CA GLN A 682 -1.62 2.19 -65.88
C GLN A 682 -1.30 2.75 -67.28
N PRO A 683 -1.76 2.11 -68.37
CA PRO A 683 -1.55 2.61 -69.72
C PRO A 683 -2.31 3.92 -69.93
N THR A 684 -1.65 4.93 -70.50
CA THR A 684 -2.27 6.20 -70.94
C THR A 684 -3.16 5.94 -72.17
N PRO A 685 -4.48 6.09 -72.09
CA PRO A 685 -5.33 5.95 -73.27
C PRO A 685 -5.64 7.31 -73.91
N SER A 686 -5.92 7.26 -75.21
CA SER A 686 -6.28 8.40 -76.05
C SER A 686 -7.77 8.78 -76.00
N LYS A 687 -8.60 8.18 -75.12
CA LYS A 687 -10.03 8.50 -74.95
C LYS A 687 -10.51 8.43 -73.49
N CYS A 688 -11.45 9.31 -73.15
CA CYS A 688 -12.07 9.42 -71.83
C CYS A 688 -13.10 8.29 -71.59
N GLU A 689 -12.73 7.26 -70.81
CA GLU A 689 -13.67 6.28 -70.28
C GLU A 689 -13.92 6.51 -68.77
N GLY A 690 -15.19 6.63 -68.35
CA GLY A 690 -15.58 6.78 -66.94
C GLY A 690 -15.17 5.63 -66.01
N LYS A 691 -14.65 4.53 -66.56
CA LYS A 691 -14.07 3.39 -65.83
C LYS A 691 -12.72 3.74 -65.18
N GLN A 692 -11.95 4.69 -65.74
CA GLN A 692 -10.63 5.06 -65.21
C GLN A 692 -10.68 5.95 -63.95
N LEU A 693 -11.66 6.85 -63.85
CA LEU A 693 -11.85 7.70 -62.66
C LEU A 693 -12.16 6.85 -61.42
N LYS A 694 -13.06 5.86 -61.57
CA LYS A 694 -13.44 4.89 -60.53
C LYS A 694 -12.25 4.05 -60.04
N ASN A 695 -11.33 3.70 -60.96
CA ASN A 695 -10.12 2.96 -60.63
C ASN A 695 -9.12 3.81 -59.83
N THR A 696 -9.01 5.10 -60.14
CA THR A 696 -8.13 6.05 -59.45
C THR A 696 -8.61 6.31 -58.02
N GLU A 697 -9.94 6.45 -57.83
CA GLU A 697 -10.58 6.58 -56.51
C GLU A 697 -10.31 5.34 -55.62
N LEU A 698 -10.42 4.13 -56.18
CA LEU A 698 -10.20 2.88 -55.47
C LEU A 698 -8.77 2.75 -54.90
N ILE A 699 -7.76 3.14 -55.68
CA ILE A 699 -6.37 3.08 -55.26
C ILE A 699 -6.11 4.14 -54.17
N PHE A 700 -6.72 5.32 -54.28
CA PHE A 700 -6.65 6.35 -53.24
C PHE A 700 -7.27 5.88 -51.92
N GLU A 701 -8.44 5.24 -51.94
CA GLU A 701 -9.09 4.67 -50.75
C GLU A 701 -8.20 3.62 -50.06
N CYS A 702 -7.50 2.79 -50.83
CA CYS A 702 -6.49 1.85 -50.30
C CYS A 702 -5.31 2.57 -49.64
N ALA A 703 -4.81 3.64 -50.25
CA ALA A 703 -3.69 4.43 -49.71
C ALA A 703 -4.06 5.09 -48.38
N LEU A 704 -5.28 5.65 -48.31
CA LEU A 704 -5.82 6.27 -47.11
C LEU A 704 -5.97 5.24 -45.97
N LEU A 705 -6.48 4.05 -46.25
CA LEU A 705 -6.64 3.01 -45.22
C LEU A 705 -5.29 2.55 -44.64
N LEU A 706 -4.27 2.38 -45.49
CA LEU A 706 -2.90 2.08 -45.04
C LEU A 706 -2.33 3.21 -44.19
N LEU A 707 -2.53 4.48 -44.57
CA LEU A 707 -2.10 5.63 -43.78
C LEU A 707 -2.74 5.64 -42.38
N LEU A 708 -4.04 5.35 -42.27
CA LEU A 708 -4.76 5.31 -40.99
C LEU A 708 -4.34 4.11 -40.11
N CYS A 709 -3.78 3.05 -40.69
CA CYS A 709 -3.28 1.88 -39.96
C CYS A 709 -2.07 2.22 -39.07
N VAL A 710 -1.34 3.31 -39.34
CA VAL A 710 -0.22 3.80 -38.49
C VAL A 710 -0.67 4.02 -37.04
N CYS A 711 -1.93 4.41 -36.81
CA CYS A 711 -2.50 4.59 -35.47
C CYS A 711 -2.49 3.32 -34.61
N SER A 712 -2.53 2.12 -35.22
CA SER A 712 -2.60 0.84 -34.52
C SER A 712 -1.33 0.46 -33.76
N PHE A 713 -0.18 1.07 -34.08
CA PHE A 713 1.11 0.76 -33.47
C PHE A 713 1.31 1.44 -32.11
N GLN A 714 0.69 0.95 -31.05
CA GLN A 714 0.78 1.56 -29.72
C GLN A 714 2.20 1.53 -29.13
N SER A 715 3.02 0.57 -29.56
CA SER A 715 4.41 0.41 -29.10
C SER A 715 5.37 1.55 -29.53
N ILE A 716 4.97 2.38 -30.50
CA ILE A 716 5.77 3.51 -31.04
C ILE A 716 5.41 4.83 -30.34
N LEU A 717 6.35 5.77 -30.23
CA LEU A 717 6.06 7.10 -29.68
C LEU A 717 5.37 8.02 -30.70
N PHE A 718 4.70 9.04 -30.18
CA PHE A 718 3.93 10.02 -30.95
C PHE A 718 4.75 10.67 -32.08
N LEU A 719 5.92 11.24 -31.77
CA LEU A 719 6.75 11.93 -32.78
C LEU A 719 7.21 10.98 -33.89
N GLU A 720 7.51 9.73 -33.54
CA GLU A 720 7.89 8.69 -34.52
C GLU A 720 6.72 8.33 -35.43
N LYS A 721 5.49 8.23 -34.89
CA LYS A 721 4.28 8.00 -35.70
C LYS A 721 4.00 9.15 -36.65
N VAL A 722 4.15 10.39 -36.19
CA VAL A 722 3.97 11.58 -37.04
C VAL A 722 5.01 11.60 -38.15
N PHE A 723 6.26 11.26 -37.85
CA PHE A 723 7.32 11.17 -38.84
C PHE A 723 7.04 10.07 -39.89
N ILE A 724 6.62 8.87 -39.46
CA ILE A 724 6.21 7.78 -40.37
C ILE A 724 5.02 8.23 -41.23
N ALA A 725 3.99 8.83 -40.63
CA ALA A 725 2.82 9.32 -41.36
C ALA A 725 3.20 10.39 -42.39
N PHE A 726 4.10 11.32 -42.03
CA PHE A 726 4.61 12.35 -42.95
C PHE A 726 5.30 11.72 -44.17
N LEU A 727 6.21 10.76 -43.95
CA LEU A 727 6.91 10.08 -45.04
C LEU A 727 5.96 9.29 -45.96
N LEU A 728 4.87 8.72 -45.42
CA LEU A 728 3.87 8.00 -46.20
C LEU A 728 2.91 8.92 -46.97
N CYS A 729 2.67 10.14 -46.48
CA CYS A 729 1.83 11.12 -47.20
C CYS A 729 2.50 11.64 -48.48
N LEU A 730 3.83 11.80 -48.49
CA LEU A 730 4.59 12.35 -49.64
C LEU A 730 4.35 11.58 -50.96
N PRO A 731 4.51 10.24 -51.03
CA PRO A 731 4.25 9.49 -52.26
C PRO A 731 2.78 9.53 -52.67
N VAL A 732 1.84 9.53 -51.71
CA VAL A 732 0.40 9.61 -52.00
C VAL A 732 0.05 10.97 -52.64
N LEU A 733 0.58 12.07 -52.09
CA LEU A 733 0.41 13.41 -52.64
C LEU A 733 1.07 13.54 -54.02
N ALA A 734 2.29 12.99 -54.18
CA ALA A 734 2.97 12.99 -55.48
C ALA A 734 2.15 12.22 -56.54
N SER A 735 1.58 11.05 -56.20
CA SER A 735 0.71 10.30 -57.11
C SER A 735 -0.54 11.08 -57.51
N ILE A 736 -1.16 11.85 -56.61
CA ILE A 736 -2.36 12.65 -56.91
C ILE A 736 -2.07 13.77 -57.93
N TRP A 737 -0.90 14.42 -57.85
CA TRP A 737 -0.55 15.58 -58.68
C TRP A 737 0.18 15.23 -59.98
N MET A 738 0.85 14.07 -60.05
CA MET A 738 1.57 13.63 -61.25
C MET A 738 0.67 13.00 -62.33
N LEU A 739 -0.58 12.64 -61.99
CA LEU A 739 -1.52 11.98 -62.92
C LEU A 739 -2.39 13.02 -63.64
N ASN A 740 -2.48 12.93 -64.97
CA ASN A 740 -3.44 13.71 -65.76
C ASN A 740 -4.86 13.18 -65.53
N PHE A 741 -5.72 13.97 -64.88
CA PHE A 741 -7.15 13.67 -64.84
C PHE A 741 -7.73 13.99 -66.22
N PRO A 742 -8.55 13.10 -66.82
CA PRO A 742 -9.13 13.38 -68.12
C PRO A 742 -10.01 14.63 -68.07
N SER A 743 -9.69 15.63 -68.90
CA SER A 743 -10.54 16.80 -69.12
C SER A 743 -11.85 16.35 -69.78
N LEU A 744 -12.99 16.69 -69.18
CA LEU A 744 -14.33 16.47 -69.73
C LEU A 744 -14.55 17.37 -70.96
N ILE A 745 -14.20 16.89 -72.16
CA ILE A 745 -14.74 17.44 -73.41
C ILE A 745 -14.98 16.29 -74.40
N PRO A 746 -16.25 15.93 -74.71
CA PRO A 746 -16.60 15.31 -75.97
C PRO A 746 -17.15 16.39 -76.92
N LYS A 747 -16.51 16.54 -78.09
CA LYS A 747 -17.16 17.13 -79.28
C LYS A 747 -17.89 15.98 -79.99
N ASP A 748 -19.10 16.25 -80.46
CA ASP A 748 -19.98 15.40 -81.29
C ASP A 748 -21.01 14.54 -80.53
N GLU A 749 -22.15 15.15 -80.15
CA GLU A 749 -23.38 14.40 -79.81
C GLU A 749 -24.67 15.19 -80.15
N GLN A 750 -24.68 15.91 -81.27
CA GLN A 750 -25.88 16.61 -81.77
C GLN A 750 -26.93 15.69 -82.45
N SER A 751 -26.65 14.40 -82.68
CA SER A 751 -27.57 13.52 -83.43
C SER A 751 -28.55 12.70 -82.56
N GLN A 752 -28.38 12.64 -81.24
CA GLN A 752 -29.25 11.86 -80.34
C GLN A 752 -30.34 12.68 -79.62
N GLN A 753 -30.25 14.01 -79.63
CA GLN A 753 -31.21 14.88 -78.92
C GLN A 753 -32.62 14.92 -79.55
N GLN A 754 -32.77 14.65 -80.85
CA GLN A 754 -34.10 14.70 -81.50
C GLN A 754 -34.96 13.46 -81.20
N LYS A 755 -34.37 12.29 -80.93
CA LYS A 755 -35.14 11.05 -80.72
C LYS A 755 -35.77 10.93 -79.33
N THR A 756 -35.27 11.67 -78.34
CA THR A 756 -35.74 11.60 -76.95
C THR A 756 -36.85 12.61 -76.63
N GLN A 757 -37.05 13.64 -77.48
CA GLN A 757 -38.07 14.66 -77.26
C GLN A 757 -39.50 14.24 -77.67
N GLU A 758 -39.66 13.24 -78.53
CA GLU A 758 -40.99 12.74 -78.92
C GLU A 758 -41.65 11.87 -77.84
N ILE A 759 -40.86 11.12 -77.06
CA ILE A 759 -41.38 10.20 -76.03
C ILE A 759 -41.98 10.96 -74.82
N ILE A 760 -41.61 12.23 -74.62
CA ILE A 760 -41.99 13.01 -73.44
C ILE A 760 -43.43 13.56 -73.53
N LYS A 761 -44.07 13.55 -74.71
CA LYS A 761 -45.40 14.15 -74.88
C LYS A 761 -46.58 13.28 -74.42
N GLU A 762 -46.39 12.00 -74.05
CA GLU A 762 -47.52 11.07 -73.96
C GLU A 762 -47.98 10.54 -72.59
N ASN A 763 -47.38 10.87 -71.43
CA ASN A 763 -47.84 10.22 -70.17
C ASN A 763 -48.07 11.13 -68.93
N ASN A 764 -49.28 11.01 -68.36
CA ASN A 764 -49.92 11.85 -67.35
C ASN A 764 -49.52 11.58 -65.87
N LEU A 765 -49.18 12.68 -65.17
CA LEU A 765 -49.68 13.23 -63.90
C LEU A 765 -49.71 12.54 -62.50
N THR A 766 -49.12 11.36 -62.22
CA THR A 766 -49.02 10.88 -60.80
C THR A 766 -47.61 10.49 -60.32
N THR A 767 -46.59 10.71 -61.16
CA THR A 767 -45.19 10.37 -60.85
C THR A 767 -44.34 11.59 -60.53
N THR A 768 -44.88 12.66 -59.94
CA THR A 768 -44.18 13.96 -59.85
C THR A 768 -43.12 14.06 -58.75
N THR A 769 -43.26 13.40 -57.60
CA THR A 769 -42.25 13.47 -56.51
C THR A 769 -41.04 12.55 -56.73
N ILE A 770 -41.25 11.37 -57.34
CA ILE A 770 -40.15 10.47 -57.71
C ILE A 770 -39.44 11.01 -58.96
N LYS A 771 -40.17 11.53 -59.96
CA LYS A 771 -39.54 12.22 -61.10
C LYS A 771 -38.80 13.50 -60.70
N LEU A 772 -39.20 14.25 -59.66
CA LEU A 772 -38.42 15.41 -59.19
C LEU A 772 -37.10 15.00 -58.51
N LEU A 773 -37.09 13.89 -57.77
CA LEU A 773 -35.86 13.30 -57.21
C LEU A 773 -34.94 12.73 -58.30
N GLN A 774 -35.53 12.14 -59.33
CA GLN A 774 -34.83 11.54 -60.47
C GLN A 774 -34.34 12.58 -61.49
N GLN A 775 -35.12 13.65 -61.70
CA GLN A 775 -34.77 14.80 -62.52
C GLN A 775 -33.64 15.59 -61.88
N ASN A 776 -33.58 15.73 -60.55
CA ASN A 776 -32.43 16.35 -59.88
C ASN A 776 -31.14 15.52 -60.01
N TYR A 777 -31.21 14.19 -59.93
CA TYR A 777 -30.04 13.33 -60.18
C TYR A 777 -29.54 13.44 -61.63
N PHE A 778 -30.45 13.45 -62.60
CA PHE A 778 -30.12 13.57 -64.03
C PHE A 778 -29.67 14.99 -64.42
N LEU A 779 -30.24 16.04 -63.81
CA LEU A 779 -29.82 17.43 -64.00
C LEU A 779 -28.42 17.68 -63.44
N THR A 780 -28.05 17.01 -62.34
CA THR A 780 -26.69 17.08 -61.77
C THR A 780 -25.64 16.49 -62.72
N GLN A 781 -26.00 15.42 -63.46
CA GLN A 781 -25.13 14.83 -64.46
C GLN A 781 -25.00 15.69 -65.73
N LYS A 782 -26.04 16.48 -66.04
CA LYS A 782 -26.11 17.36 -67.21
C LYS A 782 -25.44 18.73 -66.99
N ILE A 783 -25.50 19.30 -65.79
CA ILE A 783 -24.88 20.59 -65.44
C ILE A 783 -23.35 20.51 -65.41
N CYS A 784 -22.77 19.34 -65.11
CA CYS A 784 -21.31 19.12 -65.20
C CYS A 784 -20.74 19.30 -66.61
N ASN A 785 -21.57 19.23 -67.67
CA ASN A 785 -21.10 19.33 -69.04
C ASN A 785 -21.13 20.76 -69.62
N GLU A 786 -21.81 21.72 -68.98
CA GLU A 786 -22.03 23.05 -69.60
C GLU A 786 -21.39 24.22 -68.86
N ASN A 787 -20.94 24.07 -67.60
CA ASN A 787 -20.31 25.18 -66.86
C ASN A 787 -18.83 24.93 -66.54
N ASN A 788 -18.01 25.80 -67.13
CA ASN A 788 -16.55 25.80 -67.22
C ASN A 788 -15.84 26.21 -65.91
N SER A 789 -16.23 25.67 -64.75
CA SER A 789 -15.51 25.87 -63.48
C SER A 789 -14.94 24.55 -62.96
N SER A 790 -13.81 24.18 -63.56
CA SER A 790 -12.95 23.06 -63.21
C SER A 790 -12.28 23.27 -61.84
N ILE A 791 -12.88 22.76 -60.77
CA ILE A 791 -12.10 22.38 -59.58
C ILE A 791 -11.89 20.88 -59.66
N GLU A 792 -10.64 20.48 -59.89
CA GLU A 792 -10.24 19.09 -60.06
C GLU A 792 -10.44 18.29 -58.75
N PRO A 793 -10.91 17.03 -58.80
CA PRO A 793 -11.02 16.14 -57.62
C PRO A 793 -9.71 15.98 -56.83
N ARG A 794 -8.57 16.36 -57.42
CA ARG A 794 -7.26 16.51 -56.77
C ARG A 794 -7.32 17.34 -55.48
N ILE A 795 -7.99 18.49 -55.49
CA ILE A 795 -8.04 19.41 -54.33
C ILE A 795 -8.82 18.79 -53.17
N LEU A 796 -9.87 18.03 -53.46
CA LEU A 796 -10.66 17.34 -52.44
C LEU A 796 -9.84 16.21 -51.79
N PHE A 797 -9.15 15.39 -52.60
CA PHE A 797 -8.32 14.30 -52.06
C PHE A 797 -7.11 14.81 -51.28
N THR A 798 -6.48 15.91 -51.67
CA THR A 798 -5.38 16.53 -50.89
C THR A 798 -5.87 17.05 -49.54
N LEU A 799 -7.05 17.68 -49.47
CA LEU A 799 -7.68 18.09 -48.21
C LEU A 799 -7.98 16.89 -47.30
N VAL A 800 -8.44 15.76 -47.87
CA VAL A 800 -8.69 14.53 -47.11
C VAL A 800 -7.38 13.93 -46.56
N VAL A 801 -6.31 13.87 -47.34
CA VAL A 801 -4.99 13.38 -46.87
C VAL A 801 -4.44 14.28 -45.76
N PHE A 802 -4.55 15.60 -45.93
CA PHE A 802 -4.12 16.56 -44.91
C PHE A 802 -4.90 16.39 -43.60
N PHE A 803 -6.22 16.23 -43.69
CA PHE A 803 -7.07 15.95 -42.53
C PHE A 803 -6.74 14.61 -41.87
N ALA A 804 -6.50 13.56 -42.65
CA ALA A 804 -6.08 12.25 -42.15
C ALA A 804 -4.73 12.34 -41.40
N PHE A 805 -3.77 13.11 -41.91
CA PHE A 805 -2.50 13.37 -41.24
C PHE A 805 -2.69 14.08 -39.88
N ILE A 806 -3.52 15.15 -39.85
CA ILE A 806 -3.85 15.85 -38.60
C ILE A 806 -4.54 14.91 -37.60
N LEU A 807 -5.48 14.08 -38.06
CA LEU A 807 -6.15 13.09 -37.22
C LEU A 807 -5.16 12.10 -36.60
N ILE A 808 -4.22 11.57 -37.40
CA ILE A 808 -3.18 10.65 -36.91
C ILE A 808 -2.30 11.34 -35.87
N ALA A 809 -1.91 12.60 -36.10
CA ALA A 809 -1.11 13.36 -35.14
C ALA A 809 -1.87 13.60 -33.82
N LEU A 810 -3.11 14.08 -33.89
CA LEU A 810 -3.95 14.31 -32.71
C LEU A 810 -4.20 13.02 -31.91
N GLN A 811 -4.52 11.92 -32.60
CA GLN A 811 -4.77 10.63 -31.97
C GLN A 811 -3.50 10.05 -31.35
N SER A 812 -2.36 10.15 -32.04
CA SER A 812 -1.08 9.63 -31.56
C SER A 812 -0.59 10.39 -30.33
N HIS A 813 -0.69 11.72 -30.34
CA HIS A 813 -0.35 12.58 -29.20
C HIS A 813 -1.20 12.23 -27.98
N ARG A 814 -2.51 12.09 -28.19
CA ARG A 814 -3.46 11.75 -27.13
C ARG A 814 -3.21 10.36 -26.54
N SER A 815 -3.00 9.36 -27.40
CA SER A 815 -2.74 7.98 -26.98
C SER A 815 -1.50 7.90 -26.08
N GLU A 816 -0.43 8.63 -26.43
CA GLU A 816 0.77 8.68 -25.58
C GLU A 816 0.54 9.43 -24.26
N LEU A 817 -0.17 10.56 -24.27
CA LEU A 817 -0.50 11.30 -23.05
C LEU A 817 -1.27 10.44 -22.05
N ILE A 818 -2.28 9.68 -22.51
CA ILE A 818 -3.05 8.79 -21.65
C ILE A 818 -2.14 7.72 -21.04
N ALA A 819 -1.29 7.08 -21.85
CA ALA A 819 -0.36 6.07 -21.36
C ALA A 819 0.64 6.64 -20.32
N ARG A 820 1.09 7.88 -20.48
CA ARG A 820 1.95 8.57 -19.51
C ARG A 820 1.21 8.89 -18.21
N PHE A 821 -0.04 9.36 -18.28
CA PHE A 821 -0.84 9.59 -17.09
C PHE A 821 -1.17 8.29 -16.33
N ASP A 822 -1.50 7.22 -17.05
CA ASP A 822 -1.70 5.88 -16.47
C ASP A 822 -0.44 5.43 -15.70
N PHE A 823 0.75 5.67 -16.27
CA PHE A 823 2.03 5.34 -15.64
C PHE A 823 2.33 6.19 -14.39
N ILE A 824 2.08 7.51 -14.42
CA ILE A 824 2.24 8.40 -13.26
C ILE A 824 1.33 7.94 -12.13
N TRP A 825 0.06 7.62 -12.42
CA TRP A 825 -0.89 7.23 -11.40
C TRP A 825 -0.48 5.91 -10.71
N LYS A 826 0.01 4.94 -11.50
CA LYS A 826 0.59 3.70 -10.97
C LYS A 826 1.81 3.97 -10.08
N LEU A 827 2.74 4.81 -10.52
CA LEU A 827 3.92 5.21 -9.75
C LEU A 827 3.54 5.85 -8.41
N GLN A 828 2.53 6.72 -8.42
CA GLN A 828 2.04 7.37 -7.21
C GLN A 828 1.53 6.36 -6.19
N ALA A 829 0.66 5.44 -6.61
CA ALA A 829 0.14 4.41 -5.72
C ALA A 829 1.24 3.50 -5.15
N LEU A 830 2.30 3.20 -5.91
CA LEU A 830 3.43 2.41 -5.42
C LEU A 830 4.32 3.18 -4.45
N SER A 831 4.57 4.47 -4.70
CA SER A 831 5.35 5.32 -3.78
C SER A 831 4.68 5.47 -2.42
N GLU A 832 3.36 5.74 -2.41
CA GLU A 832 2.56 5.85 -1.19
C GLU A 832 2.56 4.52 -0.41
N ASN A 833 2.51 3.38 -1.10
CA ASN A 833 2.58 2.06 -0.46
C ASN A 833 3.96 1.78 0.14
N ALA A 834 5.05 2.17 -0.53
CA ALA A 834 6.40 2.00 -0.03
C ALA A 834 6.66 2.81 1.27
N GLU A 835 6.14 4.04 1.34
CA GLU A 835 6.26 4.90 2.52
C GLU A 835 5.50 4.33 3.74
N VAL A 836 4.27 3.87 3.52
CA VAL A 836 3.48 3.19 4.57
C VAL A 836 4.17 1.90 5.02
N LYS A 837 4.70 1.11 4.09
CA LYS A 837 5.41 -0.13 4.41
C LYS A 837 6.66 0.12 5.26
N LYS A 838 7.44 1.16 4.94
CA LYS A 838 8.60 1.56 5.75
C LYS A 838 8.19 1.90 7.19
N THR A 839 7.14 2.69 7.35
CA THR A 839 6.61 3.08 8.67
C THR A 839 6.11 1.86 9.44
N TYR A 840 5.42 0.94 8.78
CA TYR A 840 4.97 -0.33 9.36
C TYR A 840 6.13 -1.21 9.83
N GLU A 841 7.20 -1.33 9.04
CA GLU A 841 8.39 -2.08 9.43
C GLU A 841 9.12 -1.44 10.63
N GLN A 842 9.15 -0.11 10.71
CA GLN A 842 9.70 0.61 11.88
C GLN A 842 8.87 0.34 13.14
N ASN A 843 7.55 0.52 13.08
CA ASN A 843 6.66 0.26 14.21
C ASN A 843 6.69 -1.20 14.65
N ARG A 844 6.83 -2.13 13.69
CA ARG A 844 7.00 -3.56 13.98
C ARG A 844 8.26 -3.86 14.78
N LYS A 845 9.41 -3.25 14.46
CA LYS A 845 10.65 -3.43 15.25
C LYS A 845 10.48 -2.98 16.70
N VAL A 846 9.78 -1.87 16.93
CA VAL A 846 9.47 -1.39 18.28
C VAL A 846 8.54 -2.36 19.00
N LEU A 847 7.51 -2.89 18.32
CA LEU A 847 6.58 -3.85 18.89
C LEU A 847 7.26 -5.19 19.26
N GLU A 848 8.13 -5.71 18.40
CA GLU A 848 8.93 -6.92 18.65
C GLU A 848 9.92 -6.71 19.82
N ASN A 849 10.26 -5.47 20.16
CA ASN A 849 11.04 -5.17 21.37
C ASN A 849 10.19 -5.23 22.66
N ILE A 850 8.88 -5.03 22.58
CA ILE A 850 7.97 -5.01 23.75
C ILE A 850 7.44 -6.41 24.04
N LEU A 851 6.96 -7.13 23.02
CA LEU A 851 6.36 -8.47 23.14
C LEU A 851 7.29 -9.53 22.54
N PRO A 852 7.32 -10.77 23.09
CA PRO A 852 8.06 -11.85 22.44
C PRO A 852 7.57 -12.08 21.00
N ALA A 853 8.48 -12.41 20.08
CA ALA A 853 8.18 -12.48 18.64
C ALA A 853 7.03 -13.46 18.31
N HIS A 854 6.96 -14.59 19.02
CA HIS A 854 5.90 -15.60 18.83
C HIS A 854 4.52 -15.09 19.30
N VAL A 855 4.48 -14.28 20.36
CA VAL A 855 3.28 -13.64 20.89
C VAL A 855 2.83 -12.51 19.97
N ALA A 856 3.76 -11.64 19.54
CA ALA A 856 3.45 -10.56 18.60
C ALA A 856 2.82 -11.08 17.30
N LYS A 857 3.32 -12.20 16.76
CA LYS A 857 2.74 -12.86 15.59
C LYS A 857 1.30 -13.34 15.84
N HIS A 858 0.99 -13.84 17.03
CA HIS A 858 -0.37 -14.26 17.39
C HIS A 858 -1.35 -13.07 17.33
N PHE A 859 -0.99 -11.92 17.90
CA PHE A 859 -1.82 -10.70 17.86
C PHE A 859 -1.95 -10.07 16.47
N LEU A 860 -0.92 -10.21 15.61
CA LEU A 860 -0.93 -9.64 14.26
C LEU A 860 -1.61 -10.55 13.21
N CYS A 861 -1.67 -11.86 13.43
CA CYS A 861 -2.25 -12.82 12.46
C CYS A 861 -3.75 -13.07 12.62
N ALA A 862 -4.39 -12.63 13.70
CA ALA A 862 -5.78 -12.98 14.02
C ALA A 862 -6.81 -12.22 13.15
N GLN A 863 -7.68 -12.97 12.47
CA GLN A 863 -8.90 -12.45 11.86
C GLN A 863 -9.96 -12.22 12.97
N PRO A 864 -10.73 -11.12 12.94
CA PRO A 864 -11.48 -10.61 14.09
C PRO A 864 -12.83 -11.30 14.32
N THR A 865 -12.94 -12.61 14.05
CA THR A 865 -14.24 -13.31 14.04
C THR A 865 -14.55 -14.10 15.29
N LYS A 866 -13.64 -14.23 16.26
CA LYS A 866 -13.96 -14.88 17.54
C LYS A 866 -13.29 -14.17 18.71
N ARG A 867 -14.12 -13.84 19.70
CA ARG A 867 -13.84 -13.24 21.01
C ARG A 867 -12.90 -14.05 21.93
N SER A 868 -11.93 -14.80 21.39
CA SER A 868 -11.00 -15.65 22.14
C SER A 868 -9.54 -15.27 21.87
N ASP A 869 -9.23 -13.97 21.93
CA ASP A 869 -7.92 -13.34 21.66
C ASP A 869 -6.95 -13.39 22.87
N LEU A 870 -7.19 -14.24 23.87
CA LEU A 870 -6.29 -14.37 25.02
C LEU A 870 -5.17 -15.37 24.68
N TYR A 871 -3.93 -14.90 24.73
CA TYR A 871 -2.76 -15.77 24.63
C TYR A 871 -2.52 -16.43 25.99
N SER A 872 -2.58 -17.75 26.05
CA SER A 872 -2.25 -18.54 27.24
C SER A 872 -1.58 -19.86 26.84
N GLU A 873 -0.49 -20.21 27.50
CA GLU A 873 0.26 -21.43 27.24
C GLU A 873 0.81 -22.01 28.56
N GLY A 874 0.54 -23.29 28.83
CA GLY A 874 1.16 -24.03 29.92
C GLY A 874 2.48 -24.65 29.47
N ARG A 875 3.56 -24.46 30.23
CA ARG A 875 4.89 -25.03 29.96
C ARG A 875 5.36 -25.83 31.17
N GLU A 876 5.75 -27.09 30.96
CA GLU A 876 6.10 -27.99 32.06
C GLU A 876 7.56 -27.86 32.53
N ASN A 877 8.47 -27.50 31.62
CA ASN A 877 9.90 -27.43 31.88
C ASN A 877 10.45 -26.05 31.49
N VAL A 878 10.44 -25.11 32.43
CA VAL A 878 10.97 -23.75 32.25
C VAL A 878 12.03 -23.48 33.30
N CYS A 879 13.17 -22.95 32.87
CA CYS A 879 14.23 -22.50 33.77
C CYS A 879 14.08 -21.00 34.01
N ILE A 880 14.01 -20.58 35.27
CA ILE A 880 13.72 -19.21 35.68
C ILE A 880 14.93 -18.69 36.44
N ILE A 881 15.37 -17.47 36.10
CA ILE A 881 16.49 -16.79 36.74
C ILE A 881 16.05 -15.41 37.25
N PHE A 882 16.38 -15.14 38.51
CA PHE A 882 16.32 -13.81 39.11
C PHE A 882 17.75 -13.36 39.41
N VAL A 883 18.12 -12.19 38.90
CA VAL A 883 19.45 -11.59 39.09
C VAL A 883 19.25 -10.23 39.76
N THR A 884 19.66 -10.09 41.01
CA THR A 884 19.56 -8.82 41.74
C THR A 884 20.92 -8.17 41.87
N ILE A 885 21.02 -6.90 41.46
CA ILE A 885 22.20 -6.07 41.72
C ILE A 885 22.15 -5.63 43.19
N THR A 886 23.07 -6.18 43.98
CA THR A 886 23.19 -5.88 45.40
C THR A 886 23.95 -4.58 45.62
N GLU A 887 23.75 -3.98 46.79
CA GLU A 887 24.38 -2.72 47.22
C GLU A 887 23.99 -1.46 46.42
N PHE A 888 23.13 -1.59 45.41
CA PHE A 888 22.63 -0.44 44.67
C PHE A 888 21.86 0.55 45.57
N ASP A 889 21.13 0.07 46.58
CA ASP A 889 20.42 0.93 47.54
C ASP A 889 21.38 1.83 48.34
N LYS A 890 22.61 1.37 48.60
CA LYS A 890 23.66 2.17 49.27
C LYS A 890 24.28 3.18 48.32
N PHE A 891 24.36 2.83 47.02
CA PHE A 891 24.88 3.70 45.97
C PHE A 891 23.86 4.77 45.55
N TYR A 892 22.57 4.46 45.63
CA TYR A 892 21.49 5.36 45.28
C TYR A 892 21.37 6.48 46.31
N MET A 893 21.87 7.67 45.95
CA MET A 893 21.75 8.87 46.77
C MET A 893 21.06 9.98 45.98
N GLU A 894 19.97 10.51 46.54
CA GLU A 894 19.19 11.60 45.97
C GLU A 894 19.78 12.98 46.34
N MET A 895 21.05 13.20 46.00
CA MET A 895 21.73 14.48 46.23
C MET A 895 21.59 15.41 45.01
N ASP A 896 21.56 16.72 45.24
CA ASP A 896 21.51 17.73 44.15
C ASP A 896 22.67 17.58 43.16
N THR A 897 23.85 17.14 43.62
CA THR A 897 25.04 16.88 42.80
C THR A 897 24.84 15.74 41.78
N ASN A 898 23.94 14.80 42.07
CA ASN A 898 23.61 13.65 41.20
C ASN A 898 22.29 13.85 40.45
N GLN A 899 21.83 15.10 40.30
CA GLN A 899 20.51 15.43 39.76
C GLN A 899 19.40 14.64 40.47
N GLU A 900 19.48 14.56 41.80
CA GLU A 900 18.53 13.89 42.69
C GLU A 900 18.31 12.40 42.35
N GLY A 901 19.37 11.70 41.94
CA GLY A 901 19.37 10.24 41.71
C GLY A 901 19.24 9.82 40.24
N ARG A 902 19.07 10.77 39.29
CA ARG A 902 19.00 10.45 37.86
C ARG A 902 20.28 9.79 37.32
N GLU A 903 21.43 10.28 37.75
CA GLU A 903 22.73 9.74 37.31
C GLU A 903 22.94 8.29 37.81
N CYS A 904 22.43 7.96 39.01
CA CYS A 904 22.46 6.59 39.51
C CYS A 904 21.62 5.65 38.64
N ILE A 905 20.46 6.10 38.15
CA ILE A 905 19.63 5.32 37.23
C ILE A 905 20.30 5.19 35.85
N ARG A 906 21.10 6.17 35.42
CA ARG A 906 21.93 6.03 34.19
C ARG A 906 22.94 4.89 34.34
N VAL A 907 23.62 4.78 35.48
CA VAL A 907 24.52 3.66 35.78
C VAL A 907 23.78 2.33 35.73
N LEU A 908 22.58 2.26 36.33
CA LEU A 908 21.73 1.08 36.26
C LEU A 908 21.34 0.74 34.80
N ASN A 909 21.06 1.75 33.97
CA ASN A 909 20.72 1.55 32.56
C ASN A 909 21.88 0.95 31.76
N GLU A 910 23.12 1.34 32.03
CA GLU A 910 24.29 0.75 31.38
C GLU A 910 24.47 -0.71 31.79
N ILE A 911 24.38 -1.03 33.08
CA ILE A 911 24.50 -2.43 33.57
C ILE A 911 23.41 -3.32 32.93
N ILE A 912 22.15 -2.90 32.97
CA ILE A 912 21.05 -3.65 32.35
C ILE A 912 21.21 -3.72 30.83
N GLY A 913 21.73 -2.65 30.22
CA GLY A 913 22.04 -2.61 28.81
C GLY A 913 23.12 -3.63 28.41
N ASP A 914 24.12 -3.84 29.25
CA ASP A 914 25.16 -4.85 29.02
C ASP A 914 24.60 -6.27 29.17
N PHE A 915 23.71 -6.49 30.14
CA PHE A 915 23.00 -7.76 30.27
C PHE A 915 22.13 -8.06 29.04
N ASP A 916 21.46 -7.03 28.49
CA ASP A 916 20.66 -7.14 27.27
C ASP A 916 21.52 -7.46 26.03
N ASN A 917 22.77 -6.97 25.99
CA ASN A 917 23.72 -7.27 24.92
C ASN A 917 24.15 -8.74 24.93
N ILE A 918 24.45 -9.30 26.10
CA ILE A 918 24.79 -10.73 26.25
C ILE A 918 23.64 -11.59 25.71
N LEU A 919 22.37 -11.24 26.01
CA LEU A 919 21.21 -11.95 25.46
C LEU A 919 21.09 -11.90 23.92
N SER A 920 21.89 -11.09 23.23
CA SER A 920 21.89 -11.03 21.76
C SER A 920 22.78 -12.11 21.13
N ASP A 921 23.67 -12.71 21.92
CA ASP A 921 24.56 -13.77 21.46
C ASP A 921 23.78 -15.04 21.10
N PRO A 922 24.18 -15.75 20.04
CA PRO A 922 23.43 -16.91 19.52
C PRO A 922 23.30 -18.05 20.54
N GLU A 923 24.22 -18.17 21.51
CA GLU A 923 24.14 -19.16 22.60
C GLU A 923 22.93 -18.91 23.53
N PHE A 924 22.55 -17.65 23.72
CA PHE A 924 21.53 -17.23 24.69
C PHE A 924 20.17 -16.89 24.05
N HIS A 925 19.97 -17.15 22.75
CA HIS A 925 18.68 -16.88 22.05
C HIS A 925 17.48 -17.65 22.63
N CYS A 926 17.72 -18.73 23.38
CA CYS A 926 16.66 -19.48 24.06
C CYS A 926 16.20 -18.84 25.38
N ILE A 927 16.89 -17.80 25.86
CA ILE A 927 16.59 -17.07 27.09
C ILE A 927 15.79 -15.82 26.73
N GLU A 928 14.57 -15.74 27.25
CA GLU A 928 13.69 -14.58 27.08
C GLU A 928 13.72 -13.73 28.34
N LYS A 929 14.06 -12.44 28.19
CA LYS A 929 13.87 -11.43 29.25
C LYS A 929 12.38 -11.25 29.50
N ILE A 930 11.94 -11.40 30.76
CA ILE A 930 10.55 -11.20 31.14
C ILE A 930 10.31 -9.76 31.53
N LYS A 931 11.06 -9.27 32.53
CA LYS A 931 10.93 -7.91 33.05
C LYS A 931 12.15 -7.52 33.88
N THR A 932 12.36 -6.22 34.03
CA THR A 932 13.16 -5.65 35.11
C THR A 932 12.22 -5.17 36.22
N ILE A 933 12.63 -5.32 37.48
CA ILE A 933 11.89 -4.87 38.65
C ILE A 933 12.90 -4.15 39.55
N SER A 934 12.87 -2.82 39.57
CA SER A 934 13.90 -2.03 40.25
C SER A 934 15.33 -2.44 39.83
N THR A 935 16.11 -3.08 40.72
CA THR A 935 17.48 -3.58 40.52
C THR A 935 17.55 -5.06 40.13
N THR A 936 16.40 -5.74 40.03
CA THR A 936 16.29 -7.16 39.72
C THR A 936 15.97 -7.38 38.25
N PHE A 937 16.78 -8.18 37.58
CA PHE A 937 16.59 -8.65 36.21
C PHE A 937 16.00 -10.06 36.22
N MET A 938 14.84 -10.23 35.56
CA MET A 938 14.12 -11.50 35.48
C MET A 938 14.12 -12.02 34.04
N ALA A 939 14.58 -13.25 33.86
CA ALA A 939 14.55 -13.95 32.58
C ALA A 939 14.14 -15.41 32.76
N ALA A 940 13.72 -16.05 31.66
CA ALA A 940 13.36 -17.45 31.65
C ALA A 940 13.68 -18.11 30.30
N SER A 941 14.01 -19.40 30.32
CA SER A 941 14.22 -20.22 29.12
C SER A 941 13.25 -21.40 29.08
N GLY A 942 12.98 -21.92 27.88
CA GLY A 942 11.95 -22.97 27.69
C GLY A 942 10.55 -22.45 27.35
N LEU A 943 10.43 -21.15 27.03
CA LEU A 943 9.15 -20.52 26.67
C LEU A 943 8.84 -20.61 25.16
N THR A 944 9.86 -20.77 24.31
CA THR A 944 9.74 -20.75 22.85
C THR A 944 10.03 -22.10 22.20
N GLY A 945 9.08 -22.59 21.40
CA GLY A 945 9.25 -23.83 20.62
C GLY A 945 9.18 -25.11 21.45
N SER A 946 9.47 -26.26 20.84
CA SER A 946 9.61 -27.54 21.55
C SER A 946 11.05 -27.65 22.05
N THR A 947 11.28 -27.39 23.33
CA THR A 947 12.60 -27.59 23.95
C THR A 947 12.85 -29.07 24.19
N CYS A 948 13.77 -29.65 23.42
CA CYS A 948 14.24 -31.02 23.62
C CYS A 948 15.45 -31.02 24.57
N GLY A 949 15.29 -31.60 25.76
CA GLY A 949 16.38 -31.80 26.73
C GLY A 949 16.70 -30.59 27.62
N SER A 950 17.84 -30.65 28.30
CA SER A 950 18.27 -29.70 29.35
C SER A 950 19.15 -28.54 28.84
N SER A 951 19.32 -28.41 27.52
CA SER A 951 20.24 -27.42 26.92
C SER A 951 19.88 -25.97 27.28
N HIS A 952 18.59 -25.66 27.35
CA HIS A 952 18.12 -24.33 27.75
C HIS A 952 18.40 -24.02 29.23
N VAL A 953 18.53 -25.04 30.09
CA VAL A 953 18.91 -24.90 31.51
C VAL A 953 20.40 -24.60 31.62
N VAL A 954 21.22 -25.30 30.83
CA VAL A 954 22.66 -25.04 30.72
C VAL A 954 22.94 -23.63 30.22
N ALA A 955 22.22 -23.17 29.20
CA ALA A 955 22.34 -21.81 28.68
C ALA A 955 22.07 -20.75 29.78
N VAL A 956 21.09 -20.98 30.67
CA VAL A 956 20.81 -20.08 31.80
C VAL A 956 21.92 -20.09 32.84
N ALA A 957 22.53 -21.24 33.12
CA ALA A 957 23.69 -21.32 34.03
C ALA A 957 24.92 -20.60 33.45
N ASN A 958 25.23 -20.81 32.17
CA ASN A 958 26.30 -20.09 31.47
C ASN A 958 26.03 -18.58 31.42
N PHE A 959 24.79 -18.19 31.15
CA PHE A 959 24.37 -16.79 31.18
C PHE A 959 24.60 -16.18 32.57
N ALA A 960 24.22 -16.87 33.65
CA ALA A 960 24.47 -16.41 35.02
C ALA A 960 25.96 -16.17 35.31
N LEU A 961 26.84 -17.07 34.84
CA LEU A 961 28.30 -16.91 34.96
C LEU A 961 28.83 -15.74 34.12
N ALA A 962 28.34 -15.57 32.89
CA ALA A 962 28.71 -14.46 32.02
C ALA A 962 28.33 -13.10 32.61
N LEU A 963 27.20 -13.01 33.30
CA LEU A 963 26.76 -11.79 33.98
C LEU A 963 27.73 -11.36 35.10
N PHE A 964 28.31 -12.30 35.84
CA PHE A 964 29.34 -11.98 36.85
C PHE A 964 30.59 -11.39 36.19
N SER A 965 31.12 -12.05 35.16
CA SER A 965 32.28 -11.56 34.42
C SER A 965 32.04 -10.16 33.82
N GLN A 966 30.85 -9.92 33.27
CA GLN A 966 30.48 -8.60 32.73
C GLN A 966 30.40 -7.53 33.82
N LEU A 967 29.86 -7.86 35.00
CA LEU A 967 29.80 -6.89 36.10
C LEU A 967 31.20 -6.60 36.68
N GLU A 968 32.09 -7.58 36.73
CA GLU A 968 33.49 -7.37 37.12
C GLU A 968 34.21 -6.41 36.17
N GLU A 969 34.02 -6.57 34.86
CA GLU A 969 34.53 -5.64 33.85
C GLU A 969 33.93 -4.24 34.02
N PHE A 970 32.63 -4.15 34.29
CA PHE A 970 31.97 -2.88 34.56
C PHE A 970 32.52 -2.18 35.80
N ASN A 971 32.72 -2.91 36.90
CA ASN A 971 33.32 -2.41 38.14
C ASN A 971 34.78 -1.99 37.94
N ALA A 972 35.54 -2.63 37.05
CA ALA A 972 36.91 -2.23 36.75
C ALA A 972 37.00 -0.83 36.11
N HIS A 973 35.96 -0.42 35.39
CA HIS A 973 35.86 0.87 34.71
C HIS A 973 34.96 1.89 35.42
N SER A 974 34.30 1.49 36.51
CA SER A 974 33.35 2.31 37.26
C SER A 974 33.82 2.56 38.69
N PHE A 975 33.39 3.67 39.31
CA PHE A 975 33.70 3.96 40.71
C PHE A 975 32.85 3.15 41.72
N GLY A 976 31.89 2.37 41.24
CA GLY A 976 31.04 1.49 42.06
C GLY A 976 31.62 0.08 42.17
N ASN A 977 31.40 -0.57 43.31
CA ASN A 977 31.70 -1.99 43.52
C ASN A 977 30.40 -2.76 43.68
N PHE A 978 29.72 -3.04 42.57
CA PHE A 978 28.46 -3.76 42.58
C PHE A 978 28.68 -5.27 42.64
N ASN A 979 27.76 -6.02 43.23
CA ASN A 979 27.80 -7.48 43.22
C ASN A 979 26.44 -8.04 42.82
N LEU A 980 26.40 -9.25 42.26
CA LEU A 980 25.16 -9.92 41.87
C LEU A 980 24.76 -10.96 42.91
N ARG A 981 23.46 -11.09 43.11
CA ARG A 981 22.85 -12.24 43.78
C ARG A 981 21.91 -12.91 42.79
N ILE A 982 22.09 -14.20 42.56
CA ILE A 982 21.34 -14.92 41.53
C ILE A 982 20.60 -16.11 42.14
N GLY A 983 19.32 -16.24 41.82
CA GLY A 983 18.49 -17.40 42.14
C GLY A 983 17.97 -18.09 40.89
N ILE A 984 18.15 -19.41 40.79
CA ILE A 984 17.70 -20.23 39.65
C ILE A 984 16.80 -21.37 40.14
N ASN A 985 15.70 -21.60 39.43
CA ASN A 985 14.85 -22.76 39.64
C ASN A 985 14.24 -23.26 38.32
N VAL A 986 14.07 -24.57 38.19
CA VAL A 986 13.39 -25.22 37.06
C VAL A 986 12.03 -25.76 37.50
N GLY A 987 10.99 -25.56 36.68
CA GLY A 987 9.69 -26.18 36.92
C GLY A 987 8.58 -25.69 35.99
N PRO A 988 7.33 -26.13 36.22
CA PRO A 988 6.19 -25.76 35.39
C PRO A 988 5.76 -24.31 35.63
N VAL A 989 5.32 -23.64 34.57
CA VAL A 989 4.78 -22.27 34.57
C VAL A 989 3.63 -22.12 33.57
N VAL A 990 2.80 -21.12 33.81
CA VAL A 990 1.80 -20.63 32.87
C VAL A 990 2.30 -19.32 32.29
N ALA A 991 2.46 -19.25 30.97
CA ALA A 991 2.75 -18.01 30.25
C ALA A 991 1.47 -17.45 29.62
N GLY A 992 1.31 -16.13 29.61
CA GLY A 992 0.12 -15.53 29.06
C GLY A 992 0.24 -14.03 28.84
N VAL A 993 -0.73 -13.47 28.12
CA VAL A 993 -0.86 -12.02 27.94
C VAL A 993 -2.12 -11.52 28.65
N ILE A 994 -1.94 -10.55 29.53
CA ILE A 994 -3.02 -9.87 30.26
C ILE A 994 -3.25 -8.49 29.65
N GLY A 995 -4.54 -8.11 29.54
CA GLY A 995 -4.98 -6.78 29.12
C GLY A 995 -5.28 -6.73 27.63
N THR A 996 -6.49 -6.29 27.29
CA THR A 996 -6.92 -6.10 25.89
C THR A 996 -6.40 -4.80 25.29
N GLU A 997 -6.35 -3.73 26.09
CA GLU A 997 -5.86 -2.42 25.64
C GLU A 997 -4.36 -2.25 25.86
N LYS A 998 -3.83 -2.79 26.96
CA LYS A 998 -2.43 -2.72 27.36
C LYS A 998 -1.86 -4.13 27.57
N PRO A 999 -1.49 -4.86 26.49
CA PRO A 999 -1.05 -6.24 26.58
C PRO A 999 0.28 -6.34 27.35
N HIS A 1000 0.29 -7.15 28.39
CA HIS A 1000 1.48 -7.46 29.19
C HIS A 1000 1.74 -8.97 29.16
N TYR A 1001 2.88 -9.37 28.60
CA TYR A 1001 3.33 -10.76 28.64
C TYR A 1001 4.03 -11.05 29.97
N ASP A 1002 3.62 -12.12 30.63
CA ASP A 1002 4.19 -12.52 31.91
C ASP A 1002 4.08 -14.04 32.14
N ILE A 1003 4.78 -14.54 33.16
CA ILE A 1003 4.74 -15.94 33.59
C ILE A 1003 4.31 -16.07 35.05
N TRP A 1004 3.45 -17.04 35.33
CA TRP A 1004 2.95 -17.36 36.68
C TRP A 1004 3.22 -18.81 37.04
N GLY A 1005 3.37 -19.07 38.33
CA GLY A 1005 3.47 -20.43 38.85
C GLY A 1005 4.28 -20.51 40.13
N ASN A 1006 4.15 -21.64 40.82
CA ASN A 1006 4.91 -21.90 42.04
C ASN A 1006 6.42 -21.86 41.78
N SER A 1007 6.85 -22.33 40.60
CA SER A 1007 8.26 -22.35 40.18
C SER A 1007 8.88 -20.94 40.12
N VAL A 1008 8.11 -19.92 39.71
CA VAL A 1008 8.53 -18.51 39.67
C VAL A 1008 8.74 -18.00 41.09
N ASN A 1009 7.81 -18.32 42.00
CA ASN A 1009 7.91 -17.92 43.40
C ASN A 1009 9.12 -18.57 44.07
N VAL A 1010 9.38 -19.86 43.82
CA VAL A 1010 10.58 -20.55 44.34
C VAL A 1010 11.87 -19.87 43.83
N ALA A 1011 11.96 -19.55 42.54
CA ALA A 1011 13.11 -18.83 41.96
C ALA A 1011 13.35 -17.46 42.63
N SER A 1012 12.27 -16.68 42.80
CA SER A 1012 12.33 -15.39 43.51
C SER A 1012 12.78 -15.53 44.97
N ARG A 1013 12.45 -16.65 45.64
CA ARG A 1013 12.95 -16.97 46.99
C ARG A 1013 14.42 -17.40 46.98
N MET A 1014 14.89 -18.09 45.94
CA MET A 1014 16.31 -18.42 45.80
C MET A 1014 17.16 -17.16 45.67
N ASP A 1015 16.67 -16.13 44.96
CA ASP A 1015 17.35 -14.83 44.93
C ASP A 1015 17.22 -14.11 46.28
N SER A 1016 16.01 -13.86 46.79
CA SER A 1016 15.84 -13.07 48.03
C SER A 1016 16.53 -13.66 49.28
N SER A 1017 16.66 -14.99 49.37
CA SER A 1017 17.43 -15.67 50.43
C SER A 1017 18.91 -15.89 50.07
N GLY A 1018 19.31 -15.57 48.83
CA GLY A 1018 20.65 -15.69 48.28
C GLY A 1018 21.71 -14.87 49.01
N VAL A 1019 22.97 -15.26 48.81
CA VAL A 1019 24.14 -14.51 49.29
C VAL A 1019 24.72 -13.72 48.12
N PRO A 1020 25.10 -12.43 48.29
CA PRO A 1020 25.79 -11.66 47.26
C PRO A 1020 27.06 -12.38 46.80
N GLY A 1021 27.35 -12.35 45.50
CA GLY A 1021 28.50 -13.03 44.91
C GLY A 1021 28.27 -14.51 44.59
N ARG A 1022 27.08 -15.07 44.87
CA ARG A 1022 26.80 -16.50 44.67
C ARG A 1022 25.56 -16.72 43.82
N ILE A 1023 25.53 -17.87 43.13
CA ILE A 1023 24.38 -18.37 42.37
C ILE A 1023 23.73 -19.48 43.19
N GLN A 1024 22.50 -19.26 43.65
CA GLN A 1024 21.74 -20.24 44.42
C GLN A 1024 20.75 -21.01 43.55
N VAL A 1025 20.71 -22.32 43.72
CA VAL A 1025 19.84 -23.23 42.97
C VAL A 1025 19.08 -24.18 43.90
N THR A 1026 17.95 -24.70 43.41
CA THR A 1026 17.21 -25.79 44.05
C THR A 1026 17.86 -27.16 43.80
N GLU A 1027 17.49 -28.16 44.60
CA GLU A 1027 17.93 -29.55 44.42
C GLU A 1027 17.58 -30.07 43.02
N GLU A 1028 16.38 -29.81 42.51
CA GLU A 1028 15.97 -30.28 41.18
C GLU A 1028 16.83 -29.68 40.08
N THR A 1029 17.15 -28.38 40.19
CA THR A 1029 18.02 -27.67 39.24
C THR A 1029 19.45 -28.21 39.28
N LYS A 1030 19.96 -28.48 40.49
CA LYS A 1030 21.28 -29.07 40.71
C LYS A 1030 21.40 -30.44 40.03
N GLN A 1031 20.40 -31.32 40.17
CA GLN A 1031 20.44 -32.66 39.57
C GLN A 1031 20.47 -32.62 38.03
N ILE A 1032 19.87 -31.61 37.42
CA ILE A 1032 19.90 -31.41 35.97
C ILE A 1032 21.29 -30.94 35.53
N LEU A 1033 21.84 -29.92 36.18
CA LEU A 1033 23.11 -29.30 35.81
C LEU A 1033 24.33 -30.17 36.16
N GLU A 1034 24.27 -30.97 37.23
CA GLU A 1034 25.36 -31.88 37.61
C GLU A 1034 25.61 -32.95 36.54
N ARG A 1035 24.57 -33.39 35.83
CA ARG A 1035 24.69 -34.33 34.70
C ARG A 1035 25.40 -33.70 33.49
N GLU A 1036 25.37 -32.37 33.40
CA GLU A 1036 25.99 -31.58 32.33
C GLU A 1036 27.40 -31.08 32.73
N GLY A 1037 27.92 -31.49 33.90
CA GLY A 1037 29.30 -31.23 34.33
C GLY A 1037 29.50 -30.02 35.24
N PHE A 1038 28.43 -29.44 35.80
CA PHE A 1038 28.55 -28.35 36.76
C PHE A 1038 28.77 -28.85 38.20
N GLU A 1039 29.62 -28.15 38.96
CA GLU A 1039 29.89 -28.46 40.36
C GLU A 1039 29.10 -27.56 41.33
N PHE A 1040 28.74 -28.12 42.49
CA PHE A 1040 27.89 -27.45 43.47
C PHE A 1040 28.43 -27.58 44.90
N GLU A 1041 28.05 -26.63 45.75
CA GLU A 1041 28.28 -26.63 47.18
C GLU A 1041 26.93 -26.65 47.92
N CYS A 1042 26.78 -27.51 48.92
CA CYS A 1042 25.55 -27.57 49.71
C CYS A 1042 25.46 -26.38 50.66
N ARG A 1043 24.42 -25.56 50.52
CA ARG A 1043 24.15 -24.41 51.42
C ARG A 1043 23.50 -24.87 52.72
N GLY A 1044 22.66 -25.91 52.65
CA GLY A 1044 21.82 -26.39 53.75
C GLY A 1044 20.34 -26.07 53.56
N GLU A 1045 19.55 -26.30 54.62
CA GLU A 1045 18.11 -26.10 54.63
C GLU A 1045 17.74 -24.63 54.86
N ILE A 1046 16.90 -24.08 53.98
CA ILE A 1046 16.31 -22.76 54.13
C ILE A 1046 14.79 -22.87 54.19
N ASN A 1047 14.16 -22.00 55.00
CA ASN A 1047 12.71 -21.96 55.06
C ASN A 1047 12.13 -21.15 53.90
N VAL A 1048 11.47 -21.84 52.96
CA VAL A 1048 10.82 -21.24 51.80
C VAL A 1048 9.33 -21.12 52.08
N LYS A 1049 8.82 -19.88 52.12
CA LYS A 1049 7.40 -19.57 52.37
C LYS A 1049 6.50 -20.35 51.39
N GLY A 1050 5.61 -21.18 51.91
CA GLY A 1050 4.68 -22.02 51.13
C GLY A 1050 5.20 -23.40 50.74
N LYS A 1051 6.49 -23.70 50.99
CA LYS A 1051 7.10 -25.04 50.78
C LYS A 1051 7.65 -25.66 52.07
N GLY A 1052 7.98 -24.85 53.07
CA GLY A 1052 8.63 -25.30 54.29
C GLY A 1052 10.15 -25.30 54.16
N LEU A 1053 10.84 -26.17 54.89
CA LEU A 1053 12.29 -26.35 54.80
C LEU A 1053 12.65 -27.00 53.46
N MET A 1054 13.61 -26.41 52.75
CA MET A 1054 14.12 -26.88 51.46
C MET A 1054 15.64 -26.83 51.46
N THR A 1055 16.29 -27.92 51.06
CA THR A 1055 17.74 -27.97 50.83
C THR A 1055 18.10 -27.22 49.55
N THR A 1056 19.14 -26.38 49.64
CA THR A 1056 19.58 -25.52 48.53
C THR A 1056 21.09 -25.61 48.33
N TYR A 1057 21.54 -25.22 47.13
CA TYR A 1057 22.94 -25.35 46.71
C TYR A 1057 23.44 -24.07 46.09
N PHE A 1058 24.75 -23.84 46.18
CA PHE A 1058 25.46 -22.83 45.41
C PHE A 1058 26.16 -23.48 44.21
N LEU A 1059 26.03 -22.87 43.04
CA LEU A 1059 26.81 -23.26 41.86
C LEU A 1059 28.25 -22.75 41.99
N LYS A 1060 29.24 -23.61 41.75
CA LYS A 1060 30.66 -23.22 41.74
C LYS A 1060 31.05 -22.64 40.39
N ASN A 1061 31.91 -21.63 40.40
CA ASN A 1061 32.47 -21.05 39.19
C ASN A 1061 33.70 -21.88 38.75
N PRO A 1062 33.74 -22.42 37.51
CA PRO A 1062 34.89 -23.18 37.02
C PRO A 1062 36.17 -22.34 36.85
N ASN A 1063 36.09 -21.00 36.84
CA ASN A 1063 37.23 -20.11 36.59
C ASN A 1063 37.86 -19.46 37.84
N GLY A 1064 37.44 -19.83 39.05
CA GLY A 1064 38.00 -19.34 40.31
C GLY A 1064 36.98 -19.33 41.44
N ASP A 1065 37.40 -19.67 42.66
CA ASP A 1065 36.54 -19.59 43.84
C ASP A 1065 36.01 -18.17 44.02
N PHE A 1066 34.71 -18.04 44.31
CA PHE A 1066 34.13 -16.80 44.79
C PHE A 1066 34.77 -16.50 46.15
N ASP A 1067 35.80 -15.63 46.18
CA ASP A 1067 36.63 -15.38 47.37
C ASP A 1067 35.77 -15.11 48.64
N ASP A 1068 35.75 -16.07 49.55
CA ASP A 1068 35.01 -16.03 50.83
C ASP A 1068 35.66 -15.13 51.90
N ASN A 1069 36.63 -14.27 51.57
CA ASN A 1069 37.36 -13.48 52.56
C ASN A 1069 37.59 -12.02 52.15
N ILE A 1070 36.51 -11.22 52.16
CA ILE A 1070 36.62 -9.75 52.24
C ILE A 1070 35.86 -9.29 53.49
N SER A 1071 36.37 -9.66 54.67
CA SER A 1071 35.96 -9.01 55.93
C SER A 1071 37.12 -8.69 56.89
N SER A 1072 38.38 -8.86 56.48
CA SER A 1072 39.51 -8.32 57.26
C SER A 1072 40.80 -8.28 56.44
N LEU A 1073 41.21 -7.11 55.93
CA LEU A 1073 42.63 -6.72 55.80
C LEU A 1073 42.75 -5.23 55.37
N PRO A 1074 43.72 -4.46 55.90
CA PRO A 1074 43.81 -3.01 55.63
C PRO A 1074 44.47 -2.70 54.28
N LEU A 1075 44.03 -1.60 53.68
CA LEU A 1075 44.63 -0.92 52.53
C LEU A 1075 46.12 -0.64 52.77
N THR A 1076 47.03 -1.44 52.20
CA THR A 1076 48.39 -1.03 51.75
C THR A 1076 49.21 -2.22 51.25
N LYS A 1077 49.20 -2.44 49.93
CA LYS A 1077 50.37 -2.80 49.08
C LYS A 1077 49.89 -3.26 47.70
N ARG A 1078 49.85 -2.35 46.72
CA ARG A 1078 49.94 -2.71 45.30
C ARG A 1078 51.42 -2.86 44.95
N ARG A 1079 51.82 -4.04 44.46
CA ARG A 1079 53.05 -4.21 43.67
C ARG A 1079 52.78 -5.10 42.45
N SER A 1080 52.87 -4.46 41.29
CA SER A 1080 53.52 -4.88 40.04
C SER A 1080 54.03 -6.32 39.90
N SER A 1081 53.54 -7.01 38.87
CA SER A 1081 54.20 -7.95 37.92
C SER A 1081 53.14 -8.95 37.45
N SER A 1082 52.98 -9.39 36.21
CA SER A 1082 53.87 -9.40 35.04
C SER A 1082 53.04 -9.83 33.83
N ALA A 1083 53.19 -9.13 32.71
CA ALA A 1083 52.77 -9.57 31.38
C ALA A 1083 53.60 -10.78 30.89
N VAL A 1084 53.09 -11.49 29.86
CA VAL A 1084 53.78 -12.20 28.73
C VAL A 1084 52.94 -13.45 28.28
N PRO A 1085 52.85 -13.83 26.98
CA PRO A 1085 52.18 -13.15 25.86
C PRO A 1085 51.23 -14.08 25.05
N ALA A 1086 50.30 -13.52 24.27
CA ALA A 1086 49.55 -14.30 23.28
C ALA A 1086 50.37 -14.45 21.97
N SER A 1087 50.77 -15.68 21.64
CA SER A 1087 51.38 -16.06 20.37
C SER A 1087 50.34 -16.05 19.25
N GLY A 1088 50.63 -15.32 18.17
CA GLY A 1088 49.74 -15.18 17.03
C GLY A 1088 49.76 -16.33 16.04
N ILE A 1089 48.72 -16.35 15.19
CA ILE A 1089 48.81 -16.81 13.80
C ILE A 1089 48.15 -15.71 12.95
N HIS A 1090 49.00 -14.96 12.26
CA HIS A 1090 48.64 -14.09 11.15
C HIS A 1090 48.36 -14.95 9.91
N GLN A 1091 47.34 -14.59 9.13
CA GLN A 1091 47.51 -14.54 7.68
C GLN A 1091 46.84 -13.28 7.10
N GLN A 1092 47.70 -12.49 6.48
CA GLN A 1092 47.46 -11.21 5.82
C GLN A 1092 46.90 -11.41 4.40
N SER A 1093 46.16 -10.42 3.91
CA SER A 1093 46.52 -9.64 2.70
C SER A 1093 45.47 -8.53 2.48
N ASN A 1094 45.83 -7.27 2.75
CA ASN A 1094 46.26 -6.23 1.79
C ASN A 1094 45.13 -5.80 0.84
N GLY A 1095 44.70 -4.55 0.69
CA GLY A 1095 45.10 -3.19 1.07
C GLY A 1095 44.24 -2.26 0.18
N VAL A 1096 43.97 -0.99 0.45
CA VAL A 1096 44.87 0.16 0.26
C VAL A 1096 43.98 1.45 0.26
N ASN A 1097 44.54 2.53 0.82
CA ASN A 1097 44.27 3.98 0.66
C ASN A 1097 43.35 4.76 1.63
N ASN A 1098 44.07 5.36 2.60
CA ASN A 1098 43.94 6.67 3.23
C ASN A 1098 43.33 7.80 2.38
N ILE A 1099 42.57 8.69 3.05
CA ILE A 1099 42.72 10.15 2.94
C ILE A 1099 42.63 10.76 4.36
N GLN A 1100 43.68 11.49 4.73
CA GLN A 1100 43.82 12.32 5.92
C GLN A 1100 42.99 13.62 5.80
N GLN A 1101 42.40 14.08 6.91
CA GLN A 1101 42.26 15.52 7.16
C GLN A 1101 42.46 15.81 8.65
N GLN A 1102 43.42 16.70 8.90
CA GLN A 1102 43.88 17.21 10.19
C GLN A 1102 42.87 18.20 10.78
N GLN A 1103 42.67 18.17 12.11
CA GLN A 1103 42.27 19.33 12.90
C GLN A 1103 43.40 19.67 13.88
N PRO A 1104 43.75 20.96 14.09
CA PRO A 1104 44.69 21.35 15.12
C PRO A 1104 43.99 21.66 16.45
N ASN A 1105 44.72 21.32 17.51
CA ASN A 1105 44.47 21.67 18.91
C ASN A 1105 44.21 23.17 19.13
N GLY A 1106 43.29 23.45 20.05
CA GLY A 1106 43.16 24.74 20.73
C GLY A 1106 42.66 24.51 22.16
N THR A 1107 43.58 24.63 23.11
CA THR A 1107 43.44 24.96 24.54
C THR A 1107 42.29 25.95 24.80
N ILE A 1108 41.47 25.84 25.86
CA ILE A 1108 41.74 25.76 27.31
C ILE A 1108 40.74 24.82 27.99
#